data_AF-A0A7D7QB43-F1
#
_entry.id   AF-A0A7D7QB43-F1
#
_cell.length_a   1.000
_cell.length_b   1.000
_cell.length_c   1.000
_cell.angle_alpha   90.00
_cell.angle_beta   90.00
_cell.angle_gamma   90.00
#
_symmetry.space_group_name_H-M   'P 1'
#
loop_
_entity.id
_entity.type
_entity.pdbx_description
1 polymer ?
#
loop_
_entity_poly.entity_id
_entity_poly.type
_entity_poly.pdbx_seq_one_letter_code
_entity_poly.pdbx_strand_id
1 'polypeptide(L)'
;MVSIATPFSDIQNHWARLFITALAQRGIVSGLPNGTYRPDNSLTRAEFAAIIAKAFPTVAKKRQYVPFVDVPTSYWAAAAIQTAYEKAFISGFPDKSYRPANRITRVEVLVSLVAGLEIATKVKPDLLSALPQIYQDSLQIPGYGRNHVAIATSAGLVASFPNLKLLSPNIAATRADVAVIIYQALVYLGEAEKIASSYLVQPPITTPTPTPTPTPTPTPTPTPTPTPTPTPTPIGSVRVNHSREFRGAWLVSVWNGDWPSKAGLSVAQQKAELTEITIKLQALNFNALIFQVRPEGDALYESQLEPWSAWITGTQGKAPEPFYDPLAFAIAECHKRNIEVHAWFNPYRASTSTDPAKTVRPHIAATNPESVYLWKTQRWMDPGLKIVQDRAYNVILDVVKRYDVDGIHLDDYFYPYPIEGQSFPDDKTYAAYKAAGGTLSLGDWRRDNVNKMVQRLWQGIKATKPDVKFGISPFGIYRPGQPAGITGLDAYNVLYADSKKWLEEGWIDYIAPQLYWRTDQPQQSYSALLKWWTQINTKQRHVYAGNNLTEPSNKSRESGEIEKQVIISRSQAGQLSLGNIFFNLGVLTENSQGIADKFQSLLYNKPALPPTLPWQDTTPPPPPTGLQVNNRKLSWQPGDNQPVRSWTLYRLSGDTWTIQRILSAGTTFATVQQAGSYAVCAVDRLANESVGTVITVS
;
A
#
# COMPACT_ATOMS: atom_id res chain seq x y z
N MET A 1 -40.49 -3.90 12.60
CA MET A 1 -39.44 -4.37 11.67
C MET A 1 -39.98 -5.56 10.90
N VAL A 2 -40.39 -5.37 9.65
CA VAL A 2 -40.76 -6.49 8.78
C VAL A 2 -39.46 -7.15 8.33
N SER A 3 -39.26 -8.41 8.74
CA SER A 3 -38.16 -9.25 8.24
C SER A 3 -38.36 -9.47 6.74
N ILE A 4 -37.63 -8.74 5.91
CA ILE A 4 -37.62 -8.98 4.47
C ILE A 4 -36.79 -10.25 4.26
N ALA A 5 -37.47 -11.37 3.98
CA ALA A 5 -36.81 -12.63 3.64
C ALA A 5 -35.82 -12.40 2.48
N THR A 6 -34.58 -12.84 2.66
CA THR A 6 -33.54 -12.71 1.63
C THR A 6 -33.77 -13.76 0.55
N PRO A 7 -33.96 -13.38 -0.73
CA PRO A 7 -34.27 -14.34 -1.78
C PRO A 7 -33.07 -15.20 -2.18
N PHE A 8 -31.85 -14.83 -1.78
CA PHE A 8 -30.61 -15.54 -2.13
C PHE A 8 -29.75 -15.80 -0.89
N SER A 9 -29.17 -17.01 -0.82
CA SER A 9 -28.44 -17.47 0.37
C SER A 9 -27.08 -16.79 0.57
N ASP A 10 -26.47 -16.27 -0.50
CA ASP A 10 -25.11 -15.73 -0.51
C ASP A 10 -25.04 -14.20 -0.35
N ILE A 11 -26.17 -13.52 -0.09
CA ILE A 11 -26.19 -12.06 0.10
C ILE A 11 -26.46 -11.61 1.53
N GLN A 12 -26.61 -12.53 2.49
CA GLN A 12 -27.07 -12.21 3.85
C GLN A 12 -26.23 -11.15 4.57
N ASN A 13 -24.91 -11.17 4.38
CA ASN A 13 -23.97 -10.21 4.97
C ASN A 13 -23.33 -9.29 3.92
N HIS A 14 -23.91 -9.22 2.72
CA HIS A 14 -23.33 -8.50 1.59
C HIS A 14 -23.73 -7.01 1.59
N TRP A 15 -22.81 -6.09 1.27
CA TRP A 15 -23.05 -4.64 1.32
C TRP A 15 -24.20 -4.16 0.42
N ALA A 16 -24.41 -4.85 -0.71
CA ALA A 16 -25.48 -4.57 -1.65
C ALA A 16 -26.80 -5.32 -1.36
N ARG A 17 -26.91 -6.06 -0.24
CA ARG A 17 -28.05 -6.96 0.06
C ARG A 17 -29.42 -6.31 -0.15
N LEU A 18 -29.62 -5.12 0.42
CA LEU A 18 -30.91 -4.43 0.39
C LEU A 18 -31.29 -4.03 -1.04
N PHE A 19 -30.34 -3.53 -1.82
CA PHE A 19 -30.53 -3.17 -3.23
C PHE A 19 -30.84 -4.40 -4.09
N ILE A 20 -30.07 -5.49 -3.92
CA ILE A 20 -30.29 -6.75 -4.65
C ILE A 20 -31.67 -7.32 -4.35
N THR A 21 -32.06 -7.34 -3.07
CA THR A 21 -33.38 -7.84 -2.63
C THR A 21 -34.50 -7.00 -3.24
N ALA A 22 -34.38 -5.68 -3.21
CA ALA A 22 -35.38 -4.77 -3.73
C ALA A 22 -35.52 -4.86 -5.26
N LEU A 23 -34.43 -5.07 -6.00
CA LEU A 23 -34.48 -5.29 -7.44
C LEU A 23 -35.02 -6.68 -7.81
N ALA A 24 -34.74 -7.71 -7.01
CA ALA A 24 -35.26 -9.05 -7.22
C ALA A 24 -36.78 -9.10 -7.05
N GLN A 25 -37.31 -8.41 -6.04
CA GLN A 25 -38.76 -8.26 -5.82
C GLN A 25 -39.47 -7.53 -6.97
N ARG A 26 -38.75 -6.66 -7.69
CA ARG A 26 -39.24 -5.97 -8.89
C ARG A 26 -39.09 -6.80 -10.18
N GLY A 27 -38.54 -8.02 -10.08
CA GLY A 27 -38.27 -8.86 -11.25
C GLY A 27 -37.14 -8.37 -12.16
N ILE A 28 -36.38 -7.34 -11.73
CA ILE A 28 -35.33 -6.70 -12.53
C ILE A 28 -34.08 -7.58 -12.56
N VAL A 29 -33.71 -8.17 -11.42
CA VAL A 29 -32.59 -9.12 -11.30
C VAL A 29 -33.09 -10.47 -10.81
N SER A 30 -32.39 -11.53 -11.19
CA SER A 30 -32.68 -12.90 -10.76
C SER A 30 -31.41 -13.61 -10.29
N GLY A 31 -31.58 -14.54 -9.36
CA GLY A 31 -30.54 -15.47 -8.93
C GLY A 31 -30.36 -16.62 -9.91
N LEU A 32 -29.48 -17.53 -9.54
CA LEU A 32 -29.19 -18.77 -10.23
C LEU A 32 -30.11 -19.90 -9.73
N PRO A 33 -30.29 -21.00 -10.48
CA PRO A 33 -31.15 -22.13 -10.09
C PRO A 33 -30.81 -22.75 -8.72
N ASN A 34 -29.57 -22.58 -8.25
CA ASN A 34 -29.09 -23.06 -6.96
C ASN A 34 -29.44 -22.13 -5.77
N GLY A 35 -30.25 -21.08 -5.98
CA GLY A 35 -30.66 -20.14 -4.93
C GLY A 35 -29.61 -19.07 -4.56
N THR A 36 -28.55 -18.91 -5.34
CA THR A 36 -27.51 -17.88 -5.12
C THR A 36 -27.63 -16.72 -6.10
N TYR A 37 -27.16 -15.53 -5.73
CA TYR A 37 -27.10 -14.36 -6.61
C TYR A 37 -25.71 -14.16 -7.22
N ARG A 38 -24.64 -14.59 -6.55
CA ARG A 38 -23.22 -14.33 -6.84
C ARG A 38 -22.90 -12.84 -6.98
N PRO A 39 -23.08 -12.03 -5.92
CA PRO A 39 -22.97 -10.57 -5.99
C PRO A 39 -21.61 -10.07 -6.49
N ASP A 40 -20.52 -10.77 -6.18
CA ASP A 40 -19.16 -10.36 -6.54
C ASP A 40 -18.72 -10.82 -7.95
N ASN A 41 -19.55 -11.61 -8.65
CA ASN A 41 -19.23 -11.99 -10.02
C ASN A 41 -19.38 -10.80 -10.96
N SER A 42 -18.45 -10.66 -11.90
CA SER A 42 -18.54 -9.64 -12.95
C SER A 42 -19.64 -9.93 -13.96
N LEU A 43 -20.30 -8.89 -14.46
CA LEU A 43 -21.32 -8.99 -15.50
C LEU A 43 -20.74 -8.89 -16.91
N THR A 44 -21.32 -9.64 -17.83
CA THR A 44 -21.13 -9.46 -19.27
C THR A 44 -21.98 -8.29 -19.78
N ARG A 45 -21.60 -7.73 -20.93
CA ARG A 45 -22.38 -6.70 -21.64
C ARG A 45 -23.78 -7.19 -22.03
N ALA A 46 -23.94 -8.48 -22.34
CA ALA A 46 -25.26 -9.07 -22.61
C ALA A 46 -26.17 -9.10 -21.37
N GLU A 47 -25.63 -9.55 -20.23
CA GLU A 47 -26.38 -9.56 -18.96
C GLU A 47 -26.76 -8.15 -18.51
N PHE A 48 -25.88 -7.17 -18.68
CA PHE A 48 -26.19 -5.78 -18.40
C PHE A 48 -27.34 -5.24 -19.27
N ALA A 49 -27.34 -5.53 -20.58
CA ALA A 49 -28.44 -5.12 -21.47
C ALA A 49 -29.79 -5.73 -21.04
N ALA A 50 -29.78 -6.99 -20.59
CA ALA A 50 -30.98 -7.64 -20.04
C ALA A 50 -31.50 -6.94 -18.77
N ILE A 51 -30.60 -6.49 -17.89
CA ILE A 51 -30.97 -5.71 -16.70
C ILE A 51 -31.56 -4.36 -17.09
N ILE A 52 -30.93 -3.63 -18.03
CA ILE A 52 -31.43 -2.33 -18.52
C ILE A 52 -32.83 -2.46 -19.12
N ALA A 53 -33.05 -3.46 -19.98
CA ALA A 53 -34.34 -3.66 -20.63
C ALA A 53 -35.48 -3.89 -19.64
N LYS A 54 -35.19 -4.59 -18.52
CA LYS A 54 -36.15 -4.83 -17.44
C LYS A 54 -36.29 -3.64 -16.48
N ALA A 55 -35.21 -2.92 -16.19
CA ALA A 55 -35.21 -1.81 -15.26
C ALA A 55 -35.91 -0.57 -15.81
N PHE A 56 -35.82 -0.34 -17.13
CA PHE A 56 -36.31 0.90 -17.76
C PHE A 56 -37.24 0.64 -18.96
N PRO A 57 -38.36 -0.09 -18.76
CA PRO A 57 -39.27 -0.45 -19.85
C PRO A 57 -39.98 0.78 -20.45
N THR A 58 -40.18 1.83 -19.67
CA THR A 58 -40.89 3.07 -20.03
C THR A 58 -40.06 4.10 -20.80
N VAL A 59 -38.74 3.99 -20.80
CA VAL A 59 -37.86 4.91 -21.55
C VAL A 59 -38.15 4.79 -23.04
N ALA A 60 -38.42 5.92 -23.70
CA ALA A 60 -38.76 5.97 -25.12
C ALA A 60 -37.59 5.55 -26.02
N LYS A 61 -37.91 5.04 -27.22
CA LYS A 61 -36.91 4.77 -28.26
C LYS A 61 -36.40 6.10 -28.83
N LYS A 62 -35.09 6.21 -29.01
CA LYS A 62 -34.38 7.42 -29.44
C LYS A 62 -33.71 7.26 -30.79
N ARG A 63 -33.50 6.01 -31.23
CA ARG A 63 -32.91 5.71 -32.54
C ARG A 63 -33.40 4.36 -33.06
N GLN A 64 -33.32 4.20 -34.38
CA GLN A 64 -33.60 2.94 -35.06
C GLN A 64 -32.48 1.93 -34.78
N TYR A 65 -32.83 0.65 -34.63
CA TYR A 65 -31.85 -0.40 -34.39
C TYR A 65 -31.00 -0.68 -35.63
N VAL A 66 -29.68 -0.75 -35.43
CA VAL A 66 -28.72 -1.22 -36.43
C VAL A 66 -28.13 -2.54 -35.92
N PRO A 67 -28.33 -3.67 -36.63
CA PRO A 67 -27.85 -4.97 -36.18
C PRO A 67 -26.33 -5.02 -35.98
N PHE A 68 -25.90 -5.65 -34.89
CA PHE A 68 -24.48 -5.92 -34.63
C PHE A 68 -24.03 -7.22 -35.30
N VAL A 69 -22.82 -7.21 -35.85
CA VAL A 69 -22.28 -8.36 -36.61
C VAL A 69 -22.06 -9.61 -35.76
N ASP A 70 -21.92 -9.46 -34.45
CA ASP A 70 -21.64 -10.51 -33.47
C ASP A 70 -22.82 -10.80 -32.53
N VAL A 71 -24.03 -10.34 -32.89
CA VAL A 71 -25.27 -10.64 -32.15
C VAL A 71 -26.30 -11.25 -33.10
N PRO A 72 -26.28 -12.58 -33.30
CA PRO A 72 -27.32 -13.28 -34.06
C PRO A 72 -28.71 -13.06 -33.45
N THR A 73 -29.75 -13.09 -34.28
CA THR A 73 -31.16 -12.97 -33.82
C THR A 73 -31.56 -14.07 -32.83
N SER A 74 -30.89 -15.23 -32.89
CA SER A 74 -31.08 -16.34 -31.95
C SER A 74 -30.30 -16.20 -30.63
N TYR A 75 -29.45 -15.17 -30.48
CA TYR A 75 -28.71 -14.95 -29.25
C TYR A 75 -29.69 -14.61 -28.11
N TRP A 76 -29.52 -15.25 -26.94
CA TRP A 76 -30.50 -15.16 -25.84
C TRP A 76 -30.80 -13.72 -25.39
N ALA A 77 -29.83 -12.80 -25.53
CA ALA A 77 -29.98 -11.39 -25.17
C ALA A 77 -30.26 -10.47 -26.37
N ALA A 78 -30.50 -10.99 -27.58
CA ALA A 78 -30.63 -10.18 -28.80
C ALA A 78 -31.71 -9.08 -28.67
N ALA A 79 -32.90 -9.45 -28.18
CA ALA A 79 -33.99 -8.50 -27.96
C ALA A 79 -33.67 -7.44 -26.90
N ALA A 80 -32.95 -7.82 -25.84
CA ALA A 80 -32.54 -6.91 -24.78
C ALA A 80 -31.45 -5.93 -25.27
N ILE A 81 -30.50 -6.42 -26.06
CA ILE A 81 -29.45 -5.60 -26.70
C ILE A 81 -30.08 -4.62 -27.69
N GLN A 82 -31.02 -5.08 -28.53
CA GLN A 82 -31.77 -4.19 -29.41
C GLN A 82 -32.51 -3.10 -28.62
N THR A 83 -33.24 -3.48 -27.57
CA THR A 83 -34.00 -2.54 -26.74
C THR A 83 -33.10 -1.50 -26.08
N ALA A 84 -32.00 -1.94 -25.45
CA ALA A 84 -31.05 -1.03 -24.81
C ALA A 84 -30.34 -0.12 -25.83
N TYR A 85 -30.09 -0.61 -27.05
CA TYR A 85 -29.55 0.20 -28.14
C TYR A 85 -30.54 1.26 -28.61
N GLU A 86 -31.78 0.88 -28.94
CA GLU A 86 -32.82 1.81 -29.42
C GLU A 86 -33.11 2.92 -28.42
N LYS A 87 -33.01 2.61 -27.11
CA LYS A 87 -33.18 3.55 -25.99
C LYS A 87 -31.90 4.32 -25.61
N ALA A 88 -30.84 4.19 -26.41
CA ALA A 88 -29.55 4.87 -26.25
C ALA A 88 -28.78 4.59 -24.94
N PHE A 89 -29.06 3.49 -24.24
CA PHE A 89 -28.25 3.07 -23.09
C PHE A 89 -26.90 2.51 -23.52
N ILE A 90 -26.86 1.71 -24.58
CA ILE A 90 -25.63 1.05 -25.05
C ILE A 90 -25.31 1.44 -26.48
N SER A 91 -24.05 1.51 -26.86
CA SER A 91 -23.64 1.58 -28.26
C SER A 91 -22.67 0.44 -28.58
N GLY A 92 -22.56 0.09 -29.86
CA GLY A 92 -21.54 -0.83 -30.34
C GLY A 92 -20.22 -0.14 -30.60
N PHE A 93 -19.27 -0.91 -31.12
CA PHE A 93 -17.94 -0.46 -31.50
C PHE A 93 -17.92 0.02 -32.97
N PRO A 94 -16.89 0.77 -33.40
CA PRO A 94 -16.77 1.26 -34.77
C PRO A 94 -16.82 0.16 -35.85
N ASP A 95 -16.42 -1.06 -35.51
CA ASP A 95 -16.45 -2.27 -36.35
C ASP A 95 -17.85 -2.92 -36.47
N LYS A 96 -18.90 -2.26 -35.96
CA LYS A 96 -20.29 -2.77 -35.89
C LYS A 96 -20.47 -4.00 -34.99
N SER A 97 -19.53 -4.30 -34.09
CA SER A 97 -19.69 -5.33 -33.04
C SER A 97 -20.30 -4.75 -31.75
N TYR A 98 -20.91 -5.62 -30.93
CA TYR A 98 -21.39 -5.32 -29.58
C TYR A 98 -20.54 -5.95 -28.47
N ARG A 99 -19.90 -7.08 -28.77
CA ARG A 99 -19.06 -7.90 -27.89
C ARG A 99 -19.83 -8.39 -26.65
N PRO A 100 -20.91 -9.19 -26.83
CA PRO A 100 -21.85 -9.52 -25.77
C PRO A 100 -21.24 -10.27 -24.58
N ALA A 101 -20.19 -11.07 -24.82
CA ALA A 101 -19.50 -11.85 -23.78
C ALA A 101 -18.45 -11.06 -23.00
N ASN A 102 -18.05 -9.86 -23.47
CA ASN A 102 -17.07 -9.05 -22.77
C ASN A 102 -17.65 -8.55 -21.44
N ARG A 103 -16.79 -8.39 -20.43
CA ARG A 103 -17.19 -7.80 -19.16
C ARG A 103 -17.45 -6.32 -19.33
N ILE A 104 -18.55 -5.84 -18.74
CA ILE A 104 -18.84 -4.41 -18.71
C ILE A 104 -18.08 -3.76 -17.55
N THR A 105 -17.43 -2.63 -17.81
CA THR A 105 -16.71 -1.87 -16.79
C THR A 105 -17.63 -0.96 -15.99
N ARG A 106 -17.19 -0.53 -14.80
CA ARG A 106 -17.97 0.38 -13.95
C ARG A 106 -18.24 1.72 -14.64
N VAL A 107 -17.27 2.27 -15.38
CA VAL A 107 -17.49 3.53 -16.12
C VAL A 107 -18.50 3.36 -17.26
N GLU A 108 -18.50 2.22 -17.96
CA GLU A 108 -19.48 1.95 -19.00
C GLU A 108 -20.91 1.87 -18.46
N VAL A 109 -21.11 1.34 -17.25
CA VAL A 109 -22.42 1.32 -16.57
C VAL A 109 -22.92 2.75 -16.33
N LEU A 110 -22.06 3.64 -15.80
CA LEU A 110 -22.43 5.03 -15.52
C LEU A 110 -22.71 5.82 -16.80
N VAL A 111 -21.83 5.68 -17.80
CA VAL A 111 -22.04 6.30 -19.13
C VAL A 111 -23.36 5.84 -19.73
N SER A 112 -23.65 4.54 -19.66
CA SER A 112 -24.89 3.97 -20.18
C SER A 112 -26.13 4.58 -19.54
N LEU A 113 -26.14 4.76 -18.22
CA LEU A 113 -27.30 5.30 -17.52
C LEU A 113 -27.48 6.80 -17.75
N VAL A 114 -26.40 7.57 -17.73
CA VAL A 114 -26.46 9.02 -18.00
C VAL A 114 -26.95 9.29 -19.42
N ALA A 115 -26.52 8.48 -20.40
CA ALA A 115 -26.98 8.59 -21.79
C ALA A 115 -28.44 8.13 -21.96
N GLY A 116 -28.76 6.90 -21.52
CA GLY A 116 -30.08 6.32 -21.72
C GLY A 116 -31.20 7.07 -20.99
N LEU A 117 -30.93 7.59 -19.80
CA LEU A 117 -31.89 8.37 -18.99
C LEU A 117 -31.82 9.88 -19.26
N GLU A 118 -30.96 10.34 -20.18
CA GLU A 118 -30.81 11.76 -20.50
C GLU A 118 -30.54 12.65 -19.28
N ILE A 119 -29.83 12.13 -18.27
CA ILE A 119 -29.55 12.84 -17.02
C ILE A 119 -28.83 14.17 -17.28
N ALA A 120 -27.99 14.21 -18.32
CA ALA A 120 -27.28 15.41 -18.75
C ALA A 120 -28.19 16.58 -19.18
N THR A 121 -29.48 16.34 -19.45
CA THR A 121 -30.46 17.41 -19.75
C THR A 121 -30.90 18.16 -18.49
N LYS A 122 -30.78 17.54 -17.31
CA LYS A 122 -31.21 18.09 -16.01
C LYS A 122 -30.06 18.36 -15.05
N VAL A 123 -28.96 17.61 -15.17
CA VAL A 123 -27.80 17.69 -14.28
C VAL A 123 -26.57 18.02 -15.12
N LYS A 124 -25.93 19.15 -14.82
CA LYS A 124 -24.70 19.58 -15.47
C LYS A 124 -23.49 18.84 -14.87
N PRO A 125 -22.37 18.69 -15.60
CA PRO A 125 -21.15 18.08 -15.09
C PRO A 125 -20.38 19.00 -14.12
N ASP A 126 -21.07 19.62 -13.15
CA ASP A 126 -20.50 20.66 -12.28
C ASP A 126 -19.39 20.12 -11.36
N LEU A 127 -19.38 18.81 -11.11
CA LEU A 127 -18.35 18.13 -10.34
C LEU A 127 -17.12 17.73 -11.18
N LEU A 128 -17.05 18.07 -12.48
CA LEU A 128 -15.95 17.64 -13.36
C LEU A 128 -14.57 18.04 -12.85
N SER A 129 -14.42 19.28 -12.39
CA SER A 129 -13.18 19.79 -11.79
C SER A 129 -12.94 19.27 -10.37
N ALA A 130 -14.01 18.85 -9.69
CA ALA A 130 -13.99 18.29 -8.34
C ALA A 130 -13.75 16.75 -8.32
N LEU A 131 -13.75 16.09 -9.49
CA LEU A 131 -13.54 14.64 -9.57
C LEU A 131 -12.26 14.17 -8.86
N PRO A 132 -11.10 14.87 -8.92
CA PRO A 132 -9.91 14.49 -8.17
C PRO A 132 -10.05 14.53 -6.64
N GLN A 133 -10.94 15.38 -6.12
CA GLN A 133 -11.22 15.52 -4.69
C GLN A 133 -12.26 14.50 -4.22
N ILE A 134 -13.13 14.07 -5.14
CA ILE A 134 -14.15 13.04 -4.89
C ILE A 134 -13.56 11.63 -5.04
N TYR A 135 -12.80 11.39 -6.10
CA TYR A 135 -12.22 10.09 -6.46
C TYR A 135 -10.70 10.17 -6.60
N GLN A 136 -10.00 9.39 -5.76
CA GLN A 136 -8.54 9.24 -5.78
C GLN A 136 -8.04 8.68 -7.12
N ASP A 137 -8.85 7.87 -7.80
CA ASP A 137 -8.55 7.29 -9.11
C ASP A 137 -9.23 8.02 -10.28
N SER A 138 -9.60 9.29 -10.09
CA SER A 138 -10.22 10.13 -11.13
C SER A 138 -9.40 10.27 -12.42
N LEU A 139 -8.07 10.11 -12.34
CA LEU A 139 -7.18 10.09 -13.51
C LEU A 139 -7.35 8.85 -14.37
N GLN A 140 -7.89 7.75 -13.82
CA GLN A 140 -8.17 6.52 -14.56
C GLN A 140 -9.48 6.60 -15.34
N ILE A 141 -10.31 7.62 -15.11
CA ILE A 141 -11.57 7.79 -15.83
C ILE A 141 -11.24 8.11 -17.30
N PRO A 142 -11.65 7.25 -18.26
CA PRO A 142 -11.42 7.52 -19.67
C PRO A 142 -12.01 8.87 -20.07
N GLY A 143 -11.36 9.57 -21.00
CA GLY A 143 -11.79 10.90 -21.43
C GLY A 143 -13.28 10.98 -21.80
N TYR A 144 -13.79 9.97 -22.51
CA TYR A 144 -15.21 9.87 -22.89
C TYR A 144 -16.17 9.76 -21.68
N GLY A 145 -15.69 9.23 -20.56
CA GLY A 145 -16.48 8.97 -19.36
C GLY A 145 -16.51 10.11 -18.35
N ARG A 146 -15.60 11.10 -18.44
CA ARG A 146 -15.43 12.11 -17.36
C ARG A 146 -16.69 12.93 -17.08
N ASN A 147 -17.33 13.47 -18.12
CA ASN A 147 -18.58 14.23 -17.95
C ASN A 147 -19.69 13.36 -17.39
N HIS A 148 -19.83 12.13 -17.90
CA HIS A 148 -20.85 11.19 -17.44
C HIS A 148 -20.66 10.80 -15.98
N VAL A 149 -19.41 10.56 -15.54
CA VAL A 149 -19.12 10.29 -14.14
C VAL A 149 -19.49 11.48 -13.27
N ALA A 150 -19.08 12.71 -13.62
CA ALA A 150 -19.44 13.91 -12.86
C ALA A 150 -20.96 14.08 -12.72
N ILE A 151 -21.70 13.87 -13.81
CA ILE A 151 -23.17 13.92 -13.82
C ILE A 151 -23.78 12.81 -12.95
N ALA A 152 -23.30 11.57 -13.09
CA ALA A 152 -23.79 10.45 -12.30
C ALA A 152 -23.53 10.64 -10.80
N THR A 153 -22.36 11.17 -10.42
CA THR A 153 -22.02 11.51 -9.04
C THR A 153 -22.95 12.60 -8.51
N SER A 154 -23.15 13.67 -9.27
CA SER A 154 -24.05 14.76 -8.87
C SER A 154 -25.51 14.30 -8.75
N ALA A 155 -25.92 13.33 -9.57
CA ALA A 155 -27.25 12.74 -9.53
C ALA A 155 -27.41 11.65 -8.45
N GLY A 156 -26.36 11.34 -7.68
CA GLY A 156 -26.39 10.35 -6.60
C GLY A 156 -26.41 8.89 -7.08
N LEU A 157 -26.04 8.61 -8.34
CA LEU A 157 -26.06 7.26 -8.91
C LEU A 157 -24.88 6.39 -8.45
N VAL A 158 -23.78 7.01 -8.02
CA VAL A 158 -22.52 6.31 -7.81
C VAL A 158 -22.48 5.68 -6.42
N ALA A 159 -22.28 4.36 -6.41
CA ALA A 159 -21.88 3.62 -5.22
C ALA A 159 -20.45 3.13 -5.37
N SER A 160 -19.63 3.29 -4.32
CA SER A 160 -18.24 2.84 -4.29
C SER A 160 -18.01 2.03 -3.03
N PHE A 161 -17.77 0.74 -3.22
CA PHE A 161 -17.48 -0.22 -2.16
C PHE A 161 -16.08 -0.82 -2.37
N PRO A 162 -15.31 -1.04 -1.28
CA PRO A 162 -15.59 -0.62 0.09
C PRO A 162 -15.26 0.86 0.34
N ASN A 163 -14.51 1.51 -0.55
CA ASN A 163 -14.02 2.87 -0.37
C ASN A 163 -14.77 3.87 -1.25
N LEU A 164 -15.52 4.80 -0.63
CA LEU A 164 -16.25 5.87 -1.29
C LEU A 164 -15.38 6.76 -2.22
N LYS A 165 -14.07 6.83 -1.96
CA LYS A 165 -13.11 7.63 -2.71
C LYS A 165 -12.49 6.89 -3.91
N LEU A 166 -12.87 5.65 -4.20
CA LEU A 166 -12.40 4.91 -5.38
C LEU A 166 -13.57 4.58 -6.30
N LEU A 167 -13.55 5.13 -7.51
CA LEU A 167 -14.54 4.82 -8.52
C LEU A 167 -14.29 3.45 -9.17
N SER A 168 -13.03 3.06 -9.30
CA SER A 168 -12.52 1.92 -10.06
C SER A 168 -13.09 1.86 -11.48
N PRO A 169 -12.88 2.90 -12.31
CA PRO A 169 -13.64 3.07 -13.56
C PRO A 169 -13.44 1.94 -14.56
N ASN A 170 -12.25 1.34 -14.62
CA ASN A 170 -11.85 0.38 -15.65
C ASN A 170 -11.95 -1.08 -15.22
N ILE A 171 -12.36 -1.37 -13.96
CA ILE A 171 -12.59 -2.76 -13.54
C ILE A 171 -13.95 -3.23 -14.03
N ALA A 172 -14.07 -4.53 -14.25
CA ALA A 172 -15.36 -5.16 -14.55
C ALA A 172 -16.34 -4.92 -13.40
N ALA A 173 -17.53 -4.39 -13.71
CA ALA A 173 -18.57 -4.16 -12.73
C ALA A 173 -19.14 -5.50 -12.25
N THR A 174 -19.23 -5.65 -10.92
CA THR A 174 -19.86 -6.81 -10.29
C THR A 174 -21.38 -6.74 -10.42
N ARG A 175 -22.04 -7.87 -10.17
CA ARG A 175 -23.51 -7.94 -10.08
C ARG A 175 -24.05 -7.02 -8.98
N ALA A 176 -23.33 -6.92 -7.86
CA ALA A 176 -23.64 -5.98 -6.79
C ALA A 176 -23.50 -4.52 -7.23
N ASP A 177 -22.41 -4.15 -7.91
CA ASP A 177 -22.20 -2.79 -8.41
C ASP A 177 -23.36 -2.33 -9.28
N VAL A 178 -23.71 -3.17 -10.27
CA VAL A 178 -24.82 -2.88 -11.19
C VAL A 178 -26.14 -2.83 -10.43
N ALA A 179 -26.39 -3.73 -9.48
CA ALA A 179 -27.62 -3.70 -8.69
C ALA A 179 -27.78 -2.38 -7.91
N VAL A 180 -26.72 -1.89 -7.24
CA VAL A 180 -26.82 -0.63 -6.50
C VAL A 180 -26.99 0.56 -7.44
N ILE A 181 -26.19 0.63 -8.51
CA ILE A 181 -26.24 1.76 -9.45
C ILE A 181 -27.61 1.81 -10.17
N ILE A 182 -28.16 0.67 -10.59
CA ILE A 182 -29.50 0.59 -11.19
C ILE A 182 -30.57 1.03 -10.19
N TYR A 183 -30.47 0.59 -8.93
CA TYR A 183 -31.41 1.01 -7.91
C TYR A 183 -31.34 2.53 -7.66
N GLN A 184 -30.15 3.12 -7.61
CA GLN A 184 -30.00 4.57 -7.49
C GLN A 184 -30.58 5.32 -8.69
N ALA A 185 -30.47 4.76 -9.89
CA ALA A 185 -31.13 5.34 -11.06
C ALA A 185 -32.67 5.32 -10.95
N LEU A 186 -33.27 4.26 -10.39
CA LEU A 186 -34.71 4.23 -10.08
C LEU A 186 -35.08 5.26 -9.01
N VAL A 187 -34.25 5.43 -7.98
CA VAL A 187 -34.43 6.48 -6.97
C VAL A 187 -34.37 7.87 -7.60
N TYR A 188 -33.42 8.11 -8.51
CA TYR A 188 -33.30 9.37 -9.25
C TYR A 188 -34.54 9.69 -10.09
N LEU A 189 -35.18 8.67 -10.68
CA LEU A 189 -36.43 8.81 -11.42
C LEU A 189 -37.68 8.96 -10.53
N GLY A 190 -37.55 8.78 -9.22
CA GLY A 190 -38.69 8.74 -8.29
C GLY A 190 -39.48 7.43 -8.33
N GLU A 191 -38.91 6.36 -8.91
CA GLU A 191 -39.55 5.05 -9.08
C GLU A 191 -39.17 4.05 -7.95
N ALA A 192 -38.26 4.44 -7.06
CA ALA A 192 -37.89 3.66 -5.89
C ALA A 192 -37.62 4.55 -4.67
N GLU A 193 -37.88 4.01 -3.48
CA GLU A 193 -37.55 4.67 -2.21
C GLU A 193 -36.05 4.67 -1.95
N LYS A 194 -35.56 5.66 -1.21
CA LYS A 194 -34.14 5.73 -0.82
C LYS A 194 -33.82 4.61 0.18
N ILE A 195 -32.86 3.77 -0.17
CA ILE A 195 -32.22 2.84 0.77
C ILE A 195 -30.93 3.49 1.28
N ALA A 196 -30.84 3.65 2.60
CA ALA A 196 -29.62 4.16 3.24
C ALA A 196 -28.46 3.19 3.05
N SER A 197 -27.28 3.72 2.69
CA SER A 197 -26.05 2.94 2.59
C SER A 197 -24.84 3.85 2.77
N SER A 198 -23.86 3.39 3.54
CA SER A 198 -22.57 4.04 3.73
C SER A 198 -21.68 4.00 2.47
N TYR A 199 -22.10 3.31 1.41
CA TYR A 199 -21.35 3.14 0.18
C TYR A 199 -21.88 4.00 -0.98
N LEU A 200 -22.86 4.85 -0.74
CA LEU A 200 -23.32 5.86 -1.70
C LEU A 200 -22.41 7.09 -1.62
N VAL A 201 -21.88 7.50 -2.77
CA VAL A 201 -21.02 8.68 -2.85
C VAL A 201 -21.90 9.92 -2.70
N GLN A 202 -21.66 10.69 -1.64
CA GLN A 202 -22.36 11.94 -1.42
C GLN A 202 -21.64 13.08 -2.17
N PRO A 203 -22.32 13.79 -3.07
CA PRO A 203 -21.73 14.97 -3.69
C PRO A 203 -21.47 16.04 -2.62
N PRO A 204 -20.33 16.75 -2.66
CA PRO A 204 -20.09 17.86 -1.74
C PRO A 204 -21.17 18.94 -1.94
N ILE A 205 -21.77 19.40 -0.85
CA ILE A 205 -22.76 20.49 -0.87
C ILE A 205 -22.04 21.75 -1.37
N THR A 206 -22.38 22.21 -2.57
CA THR A 206 -21.77 23.40 -3.15
C THR A 206 -22.36 24.65 -2.51
N THR A 207 -21.61 25.30 -1.63
CA THR A 207 -21.80 26.73 -1.32
C THR A 207 -21.12 27.52 -2.45
N PRO A 208 -21.82 28.41 -3.17
CA PRO A 208 -21.23 29.10 -4.31
C PRO A 208 -20.13 30.07 -3.83
N THR A 209 -18.91 29.88 -4.33
CA THR A 209 -17.78 30.81 -4.13
C THR A 209 -17.46 31.45 -5.50
N PRO A 210 -17.26 32.78 -5.58
CA PRO A 210 -17.17 33.48 -6.85
C PRO A 210 -15.89 33.15 -7.62
N THR A 211 -16.05 33.01 -8.93
CA THR A 211 -15.00 32.68 -9.91
C THR A 211 -14.10 33.88 -10.20
N PRO A 212 -12.76 33.77 -10.08
CA PRO A 212 -11.85 34.75 -10.65
C PRO A 212 -11.59 34.47 -12.15
N THR A 213 -11.52 35.54 -12.93
CA THR A 213 -11.30 35.59 -14.38
C THR A 213 -9.88 35.13 -14.77
N PRO A 214 -9.70 34.35 -15.86
CA PRO A 214 -8.38 33.89 -16.30
C PRO A 214 -7.61 34.99 -17.05
N THR A 215 -6.31 35.09 -16.77
CA THR A 215 -5.31 35.83 -17.58
C THR A 215 -4.47 34.81 -18.35
N PRO A 216 -4.11 35.04 -19.63
CA PRO A 216 -3.41 34.04 -20.44
C PRO A 216 -1.92 33.93 -20.07
N THR A 217 -1.44 32.68 -19.96
CA THR A 217 -0.02 32.34 -19.75
C THR A 217 0.66 32.03 -21.09
N PRO A 218 1.81 32.65 -21.43
CA PRO A 218 2.61 32.25 -22.59
C PRO A 218 3.45 31.00 -22.32
N THR A 219 3.70 30.24 -23.39
CA THR A 219 4.48 28.99 -23.44
C THR A 219 5.95 29.21 -23.07
N PRO A 220 6.57 28.39 -22.18
CA PRO A 220 8.00 28.50 -21.89
C PRO A 220 8.86 27.77 -22.95
N THR A 221 9.93 28.45 -23.36
CA THR A 221 11.09 27.86 -24.05
C THR A 221 12.09 27.38 -22.98
N PRO A 222 12.79 26.25 -23.16
CA PRO A 222 13.74 25.75 -22.16
C PRO A 222 14.98 26.65 -22.06
N THR A 223 15.19 27.24 -20.89
CA THR A 223 16.43 27.95 -20.51
C THR A 223 17.32 26.99 -19.71
N PRO A 224 18.66 26.96 -19.96
CA PRO A 224 19.58 26.13 -19.19
C PRO A 224 19.55 26.49 -17.70
N THR A 225 19.52 25.47 -16.86
CA THR A 225 19.49 25.55 -15.39
C THR A 225 20.68 26.37 -14.87
N PRO A 226 20.46 27.54 -14.23
CA PRO A 226 21.53 28.22 -13.51
C PRO A 226 21.90 27.42 -12.26
N THR A 227 23.19 27.30 -11.99
CA THR A 227 23.72 26.79 -10.72
C THR A 227 23.14 27.62 -9.57
N PRO A 228 22.50 27.01 -8.55
CA PRO A 228 21.82 27.76 -7.51
C PRO A 228 22.81 28.57 -6.67
N THR A 229 22.65 29.88 -6.67
CA THR A 229 23.23 30.77 -5.66
C THR A 229 22.53 30.48 -4.32
N PRO A 230 23.25 30.27 -3.20
CA PRO A 230 22.61 29.97 -1.92
C PRO A 230 21.73 31.14 -1.46
N THR A 231 20.45 30.86 -1.24
CA THR A 231 19.51 31.82 -0.62
C THR A 231 20.04 32.26 0.74
N PRO A 232 20.12 33.57 1.03
CA PRO A 232 20.55 34.07 2.34
C PRO A 232 19.61 33.55 3.44
N THR A 233 20.22 33.05 4.52
CA THR A 233 19.51 32.55 5.70
C THR A 233 18.77 33.71 6.39
N PRO A 234 17.46 33.61 6.68
CA PRO A 234 16.70 34.65 7.37
C PRO A 234 17.33 35.06 8.72
N ILE A 235 17.23 36.33 9.09
CA ILE A 235 17.73 36.85 10.38
C ILE A 235 17.06 36.08 11.53
N GLY A 236 17.86 35.57 12.48
CA GLY A 236 17.37 34.76 13.59
C GLY A 236 17.14 33.28 13.25
N SER A 237 17.59 32.82 12.08
CA SER A 237 17.60 31.40 11.71
C SER A 237 19.01 30.86 11.50
N VAL A 238 19.16 29.54 11.60
CA VAL A 238 20.45 28.85 11.47
C VAL A 238 20.32 27.59 10.63
N ARG A 239 21.32 27.32 9.79
CA ARG A 239 21.43 26.01 9.14
C ARG A 239 22.00 25.02 10.14
N VAL A 240 21.26 23.94 10.39
CA VAL A 240 21.69 22.83 11.22
C VAL A 240 22.17 21.68 10.34
N ASN A 241 23.01 20.82 10.91
CA ASN A 241 23.41 19.57 10.28
C ASN A 241 23.56 18.48 11.34
N HIS A 242 23.23 17.25 10.98
CA HIS A 242 23.36 16.10 11.87
C HIS A 242 23.48 14.81 11.06
N SER A 243 24.05 13.77 11.67
CA SER A 243 24.06 12.45 11.06
C SER A 243 22.64 11.89 10.96
N ARG A 244 22.30 11.39 9.78
CA ARG A 244 21.03 10.69 9.49
C ARG A 244 21.29 9.20 9.38
N GLU A 245 20.39 8.40 9.94
CA GLU A 245 20.58 6.96 10.01
C GLU A 245 19.22 6.28 10.11
N PHE A 246 18.95 5.31 9.23
CA PHE A 246 17.77 4.46 9.34
C PHE A 246 18.03 3.37 10.38
N ARG A 247 17.18 3.28 11.40
CA ARG A 247 17.34 2.41 12.56
C ARG A 247 16.07 1.59 12.71
N GLY A 248 16.01 0.50 11.96
CA GLY A 248 14.84 -0.37 11.84
C GLY A 248 14.92 -1.62 12.72
N ALA A 249 13.77 -2.13 13.12
CA ALA A 249 13.64 -3.47 13.68
C ALA A 249 12.48 -4.22 13.00
N TRP A 250 12.70 -5.49 12.63
CA TRP A 250 11.61 -6.35 12.15
C TRP A 250 10.75 -6.84 13.30
N LEU A 251 9.44 -6.69 13.17
CA LEU A 251 8.44 -7.22 14.09
C LEU A 251 7.71 -8.39 13.41
N VAL A 252 8.07 -9.60 13.80
CA VAL A 252 7.59 -10.85 13.20
C VAL A 252 6.27 -11.28 13.85
N SER A 253 5.26 -11.52 13.01
CA SER A 253 3.96 -12.02 13.47
C SER A 253 3.76 -13.51 13.24
N VAL A 254 4.33 -14.05 12.15
CA VAL A 254 4.23 -15.48 11.85
C VAL A 254 4.83 -16.30 12.99
N TRP A 255 4.17 -17.40 13.35
CA TRP A 255 4.53 -18.21 14.52
C TRP A 255 4.56 -17.47 15.86
N ASN A 256 3.94 -16.28 15.93
CA ASN A 256 4.02 -15.40 17.10
C ASN A 256 5.48 -15.09 17.49
N GLY A 257 6.36 -14.90 16.49
CA GLY A 257 7.80 -14.76 16.69
C GLY A 257 8.22 -13.59 17.57
N ASP A 258 7.56 -12.43 17.43
CA ASP A 258 7.74 -11.27 18.29
C ASP A 258 6.40 -10.74 18.81
N TRP A 259 5.39 -10.58 17.93
CA TRP A 259 4.10 -10.03 18.31
C TRP A 259 2.91 -10.56 17.50
N PRO A 260 1.75 -10.85 18.14
CA PRO A 260 1.58 -10.90 19.59
C PRO A 260 2.38 -12.06 20.18
N SER A 261 2.74 -11.99 21.47
CA SER A 261 3.56 -13.02 22.13
C SER A 261 2.96 -14.43 22.05
N LYS A 262 1.64 -14.50 21.88
CA LYS A 262 0.89 -15.69 21.48
C LYS A 262 -0.42 -15.28 20.82
N ALA A 263 -0.98 -16.16 20.00
CA ALA A 263 -2.32 -15.98 19.47
C ALA A 263 -3.40 -16.04 20.58
N GLY A 264 -4.51 -15.32 20.39
CA GLY A 264 -5.67 -15.37 21.28
C GLY A 264 -5.57 -14.49 22.53
N LEU A 265 -4.56 -13.62 22.63
CA LEU A 265 -4.50 -12.59 23.68
C LEU A 265 -5.71 -11.66 23.61
N SER A 266 -6.11 -11.10 24.76
CA SER A 266 -7.12 -10.03 24.79
C SER A 266 -6.62 -8.80 24.05
N VAL A 267 -7.54 -8.00 23.51
CA VAL A 267 -7.18 -6.75 22.80
C VAL A 267 -6.41 -5.78 23.68
N ALA A 268 -6.68 -5.75 24.98
CA ALA A 268 -5.91 -4.95 25.93
C ALA A 268 -4.44 -5.43 26.02
N GLN A 269 -4.20 -6.74 26.10
CA GLN A 269 -2.85 -7.30 26.12
C GLN A 269 -2.11 -7.06 24.81
N GLN A 270 -2.78 -7.30 23.67
CA GLN A 270 -2.21 -7.05 22.35
C GLN A 270 -1.74 -5.59 22.19
N LYS A 271 -2.56 -4.63 22.61
CA LYS A 271 -2.23 -3.19 22.60
C LYS A 271 -1.11 -2.84 23.57
N ALA A 272 -1.10 -3.45 24.77
CA ALA A 272 -0.05 -3.24 25.76
C ALA A 272 1.31 -3.69 25.22
N GLU A 273 1.39 -4.90 24.65
CA GLU A 273 2.63 -5.41 24.06
C GLU A 273 3.17 -4.52 22.92
N LEU A 274 2.31 -4.09 21.97
CA LEU A 274 2.73 -3.14 20.93
C LEU A 274 3.21 -1.81 21.52
N THR A 275 2.53 -1.31 22.55
CA THR A 275 2.92 -0.06 23.21
C THR A 275 4.28 -0.19 23.86
N GLU A 276 4.53 -1.28 24.59
CA GLU A 276 5.81 -1.59 25.23
C GLU A 276 6.94 -1.69 24.20
N ILE A 277 6.70 -2.36 23.07
CA ILE A 277 7.64 -2.44 21.95
C ILE A 277 8.00 -1.04 21.45
N THR A 278 7.01 -0.18 21.17
CA THR A 278 7.28 1.17 20.65
C THR A 278 7.99 2.07 21.67
N ILE A 279 7.69 1.93 22.97
CA ILE A 279 8.41 2.62 24.05
C ILE A 279 9.87 2.16 24.09
N LYS A 280 10.12 0.85 24.01
CA LYS A 280 11.47 0.30 24.01
C LYS A 280 12.28 0.81 22.82
N LEU A 281 11.71 0.78 21.61
CA LEU A 281 12.37 1.29 20.41
C LEU A 281 12.69 2.80 20.53
N GLN A 282 11.77 3.60 21.05
CA GLN A 282 12.02 5.01 21.32
C GLN A 282 13.17 5.21 22.31
N ALA A 283 13.20 4.46 23.42
CA ALA A 283 14.25 4.55 24.43
C ALA A 283 15.64 4.16 23.89
N LEU A 284 15.69 3.34 22.84
CA LEU A 284 16.90 2.92 22.13
C LEU A 284 17.22 3.81 20.92
N ASN A 285 16.48 4.90 20.69
CA ASN A 285 16.58 5.79 19.52
C ASN A 285 16.48 5.07 18.16
N PHE A 286 15.69 3.99 18.10
CA PHE A 286 15.23 3.43 16.83
C PHE A 286 14.16 4.34 16.21
N ASN A 287 14.10 4.41 14.90
CA ASN A 287 13.20 5.31 14.17
C ASN A 287 12.35 4.62 13.11
N ALA A 288 12.40 3.28 13.00
CA ALA A 288 11.50 2.52 12.14
C ALA A 288 11.12 1.15 12.74
N LEU A 289 9.85 0.78 12.58
CA LEU A 289 9.28 -0.53 12.87
C LEU A 289 8.85 -1.17 11.54
N ILE A 290 9.44 -2.32 11.21
CA ILE A 290 9.09 -3.09 10.02
C ILE A 290 8.09 -4.18 10.43
N PHE A 291 6.80 -3.87 10.37
CA PHE A 291 5.74 -4.69 10.97
C PHE A 291 5.17 -5.70 9.97
N GLN A 292 5.30 -7.00 10.26
CA GLN A 292 4.68 -8.05 9.44
C GLN A 292 3.16 -7.99 9.50
N VAL A 293 2.53 -7.45 8.46
CA VAL A 293 1.07 -7.28 8.40
C VAL A 293 0.37 -8.37 7.56
N ARG A 294 1.14 -9.07 6.71
CA ARG A 294 0.68 -10.20 5.89
C ARG A 294 1.72 -11.34 5.94
N PRO A 295 1.64 -12.22 6.94
CA PRO A 295 2.59 -13.33 7.08
C PRO A 295 2.35 -14.48 6.11
N GLU A 296 1.09 -14.84 5.79
CA GLU A 296 0.79 -16.05 5.02
C GLU A 296 -0.55 -16.00 4.27
N GLY A 297 -0.79 -14.95 3.46
CA GLY A 297 -2.06 -14.83 2.73
C GLY A 297 -3.23 -14.35 3.61
N ASP A 298 -2.93 -13.74 4.74
CA ASP A 298 -3.86 -13.25 5.76
C ASP A 298 -3.47 -11.83 6.22
N ALA A 299 -4.27 -11.20 7.07
CA ALA A 299 -4.08 -9.79 7.46
C ALA A 299 -4.11 -9.59 8.98
N LEU A 300 -3.15 -8.83 9.48
CA LEU A 300 -3.13 -8.26 10.84
C LEU A 300 -3.80 -6.87 10.88
N TYR A 301 -4.77 -6.66 10.00
CA TYR A 301 -5.50 -5.41 9.80
C TYR A 301 -6.84 -5.73 9.16
N GLU A 302 -7.79 -4.79 9.22
CA GLU A 302 -9.10 -5.01 8.60
C GLU A 302 -8.94 -5.07 7.08
N SER A 303 -9.31 -6.20 6.48
CA SER A 303 -9.21 -6.42 5.04
C SER A 303 -10.42 -7.13 4.50
N GLN A 304 -10.90 -6.66 3.35
CA GLN A 304 -11.87 -7.39 2.51
C GLN A 304 -11.16 -8.29 1.50
N LEU A 305 -9.85 -8.10 1.34
CA LEU A 305 -9.01 -8.82 0.38
C LEU A 305 -8.21 -9.93 1.04
N GLU A 306 -8.16 -10.07 2.35
CA GLU A 306 -7.52 -11.22 3.02
C GLU A 306 -8.28 -11.53 4.31
N PRO A 307 -8.37 -12.79 4.75
CA PRO A 307 -8.95 -13.10 6.03
C PRO A 307 -8.05 -12.55 7.16
N TRP A 308 -8.66 -12.32 8.33
CA TRP A 308 -7.89 -12.05 9.55
C TRP A 308 -6.88 -13.15 9.84
N SER A 309 -5.70 -12.76 10.30
CA SER A 309 -4.63 -13.70 10.62
C SER A 309 -4.92 -14.53 11.86
N ALA A 310 -4.64 -15.84 11.76
CA ALA A 310 -4.72 -16.74 12.90
C ALA A 310 -3.69 -16.38 13.99
N TRP A 311 -2.59 -15.69 13.64
CA TRP A 311 -1.56 -15.27 14.60
C TRP A 311 -2.06 -14.25 15.62
N ILE A 312 -3.20 -13.59 15.35
CA ILE A 312 -3.84 -12.65 16.27
C ILE A 312 -4.78 -13.38 17.23
N THR A 313 -5.75 -14.14 16.71
CA THR A 313 -6.87 -14.66 17.51
C THR A 313 -6.81 -16.17 17.76
N GLY A 314 -5.89 -16.88 17.12
CA GLY A 314 -5.82 -18.34 17.08
C GLY A 314 -6.74 -18.95 16.01
N THR A 315 -7.51 -18.15 15.28
CA THR A 315 -8.45 -18.63 14.26
C THR A 315 -8.45 -17.70 13.04
N GLN A 316 -8.07 -18.23 11.87
CA GLN A 316 -8.07 -17.44 10.64
C GLN A 316 -9.49 -16.95 10.30
N GLY A 317 -9.61 -15.72 9.82
CA GLY A 317 -10.87 -15.06 9.50
C GLY A 317 -11.60 -14.44 10.70
N LYS A 318 -11.15 -14.69 11.93
CA LYS A 318 -11.73 -14.08 13.13
C LYS A 318 -10.99 -12.79 13.51
N ALA A 319 -11.74 -11.69 13.55
CA ALA A 319 -11.26 -10.39 14.04
C ALA A 319 -11.01 -10.41 15.56
N PRO A 320 -10.13 -9.54 16.09
CA PRO A 320 -10.01 -9.31 17.53
C PRO A 320 -11.34 -8.85 18.16
N GLU A 321 -11.58 -9.21 19.42
CA GLU A 321 -12.76 -8.79 20.19
C GLU A 321 -12.34 -8.23 21.56
N PRO A 322 -12.80 -7.02 21.95
CA PRO A 322 -13.57 -6.05 21.17
C PRO A 322 -12.79 -5.56 19.93
N PHE A 323 -13.51 -5.28 18.85
CA PHE A 323 -12.88 -4.91 17.58
C PHE A 323 -11.81 -3.80 17.72
N TYR A 324 -10.65 -4.05 17.12
CA TYR A 324 -9.68 -3.02 16.79
C TYR A 324 -8.84 -3.48 15.58
N ASP A 325 -8.25 -2.52 14.88
CA ASP A 325 -7.30 -2.77 13.79
C ASP A 325 -5.85 -2.65 14.32
N PRO A 326 -5.08 -3.75 14.36
CA PRO A 326 -3.71 -3.72 14.87
C PRO A 326 -2.73 -2.85 14.09
N LEU A 327 -2.83 -2.80 12.76
CA LEU A 327 -1.96 -1.95 11.94
C LEU A 327 -2.25 -0.47 12.21
N ALA A 328 -3.53 -0.08 12.27
CA ALA A 328 -3.89 1.29 12.61
C ALA A 328 -3.39 1.69 14.01
N PHE A 329 -3.49 0.77 14.98
CA PHE A 329 -2.98 1.00 16.33
C PHE A 329 -1.44 1.15 16.36
N ALA A 330 -0.70 0.27 15.66
CA ALA A 330 0.75 0.32 15.57
C ALA A 330 1.23 1.64 14.94
N ILE A 331 0.60 2.09 13.85
CA ILE A 331 0.88 3.39 13.21
C ILE A 331 0.72 4.53 14.20
N ALA A 332 -0.43 4.58 14.91
CA ALA A 332 -0.68 5.62 15.88
C ALA A 332 0.33 5.64 17.03
N GLU A 333 0.69 4.48 17.58
CA GLU A 333 1.67 4.39 18.68
C GLU A 333 3.10 4.73 18.23
N CYS A 334 3.52 4.29 17.05
CA CYS A 334 4.81 4.62 16.47
C CYS A 334 4.93 6.12 16.14
N HIS A 335 3.90 6.70 15.51
CA HIS A 335 3.92 8.11 15.10
C HIS A 335 3.95 9.08 16.28
N LYS A 336 3.30 8.75 17.41
CA LYS A 336 3.43 9.49 18.68
C LYS A 336 4.89 9.61 19.13
N ARG A 337 5.72 8.65 18.76
CA ARG A 337 7.13 8.51 19.17
C ARG A 337 8.12 8.81 18.04
N ASN A 338 7.64 9.32 16.91
CA ASN A 338 8.43 9.56 15.70
C ASN A 338 9.17 8.29 15.20
N ILE A 339 8.46 7.17 15.21
CA ILE A 339 8.89 5.91 14.61
C ILE A 339 8.10 5.72 13.33
N GLU A 340 8.79 5.48 12.22
CA GLU A 340 8.18 5.10 10.95
C GLU A 340 7.61 3.68 11.02
N VAL A 341 6.46 3.44 10.39
CA VAL A 341 5.89 2.10 10.22
C VAL A 341 5.99 1.69 8.77
N HIS A 342 6.78 0.65 8.52
CA HIS A 342 6.85 0.00 7.22
C HIS A 342 6.04 -1.29 7.28
N ALA A 343 4.93 -1.34 6.56
CA ALA A 343 4.08 -2.53 6.48
C ALA A 343 4.79 -3.62 5.67
N TRP A 344 5.12 -4.73 6.33
CA TRP A 344 5.83 -5.87 5.76
C TRP A 344 4.86 -6.96 5.30
N PHE A 345 5.01 -7.34 4.03
CA PHE A 345 4.25 -8.38 3.38
C PHE A 345 5.17 -9.52 2.95
N ASN A 346 4.78 -10.75 3.25
CA ASN A 346 5.19 -11.88 2.46
C ASN A 346 4.26 -11.96 1.23
N PRO A 347 4.75 -11.87 -0.01
CA PRO A 347 3.88 -11.81 -1.19
C PRO A 347 3.28 -13.16 -1.60
N TYR A 348 4.01 -14.27 -1.45
CA TYR A 348 3.65 -15.55 -2.09
C TYR A 348 3.48 -16.74 -1.15
N ARG A 349 3.87 -16.64 0.13
CA ARG A 349 3.53 -17.68 1.11
C ARG A 349 2.01 -17.70 1.27
N ALA A 350 1.40 -18.85 0.97
CA ALA A 350 -0.03 -19.06 1.11
C ALA A 350 -0.41 -19.64 2.46
N SER A 351 0.42 -20.49 3.06
CA SER A 351 0.19 -20.98 4.42
C SER A 351 1.45 -21.65 4.95
N THR A 352 1.69 -21.53 6.24
CA THR A 352 2.67 -22.30 7.01
C THR A 352 2.14 -23.70 7.37
N SER A 353 0.85 -23.97 7.13
CA SER A 353 0.21 -25.27 7.33
C SER A 353 0.13 -26.08 6.04
N THR A 354 0.32 -27.39 6.14
CA THR A 354 0.07 -28.34 5.04
C THR A 354 -1.43 -28.62 4.85
N ASP A 355 -2.25 -28.43 5.88
CA ASP A 355 -3.70 -28.67 5.85
C ASP A 355 -4.46 -27.52 5.16
N PRO A 356 -5.08 -27.75 3.99
CA PRO A 356 -5.83 -26.71 3.27
C PRO A 356 -7.13 -26.31 3.97
N ALA A 357 -7.69 -27.15 4.85
CA ALA A 357 -8.93 -26.88 5.57
C ALA A 357 -8.81 -25.74 6.59
N LYS A 358 -7.57 -25.36 6.94
CA LYS A 358 -7.30 -24.22 7.83
C LYS A 358 -7.43 -22.86 7.14
N THR A 359 -7.56 -22.83 5.81
CA THR A 359 -7.72 -21.56 5.08
C THR A 359 -9.18 -21.22 4.84
N VAL A 360 -9.59 -20.00 5.16
CA VAL A 360 -11.00 -19.55 5.06
C VAL A 360 -11.15 -18.44 4.02
N ARG A 361 -12.32 -18.34 3.37
CA ARG A 361 -12.58 -17.23 2.43
C ARG A 361 -12.37 -15.87 3.13
N PRO A 362 -11.79 -14.86 2.46
CA PRO A 362 -11.47 -14.81 1.03
C PRO A 362 -10.07 -15.34 0.64
N HIS A 363 -9.37 -16.11 1.48
CA HIS A 363 -8.00 -16.58 1.25
C HIS A 363 -7.78 -17.20 -0.15
N ILE A 364 -6.62 -16.98 -0.77
CA ILE A 364 -6.34 -17.48 -2.13
C ILE A 364 -6.36 -19.00 -2.22
N ALA A 365 -5.84 -19.71 -1.21
CA ALA A 365 -5.92 -21.17 -1.18
C ALA A 365 -7.35 -21.73 -1.06
N ALA A 366 -8.30 -20.91 -0.57
CA ALA A 366 -9.71 -21.29 -0.47
C ALA A 366 -10.53 -20.87 -1.71
N THR A 367 -10.11 -19.81 -2.41
CA THR A 367 -10.83 -19.24 -3.56
C THR A 367 -10.26 -19.71 -4.91
N ASN A 368 -8.97 -20.01 -4.95
CA ASN A 368 -8.17 -20.41 -6.12
C ASN A 368 -7.14 -21.51 -5.74
N PRO A 369 -7.60 -22.68 -5.24
CA PRO A 369 -6.70 -23.75 -4.80
C PRO A 369 -5.74 -24.24 -5.90
N GLU A 370 -6.11 -24.11 -7.18
CA GLU A 370 -5.28 -24.44 -8.32
C GLU A 370 -4.01 -23.57 -8.46
N SER A 371 -4.01 -22.41 -7.81
CA SER A 371 -2.89 -21.45 -7.82
C SER A 371 -1.92 -21.64 -6.64
N VAL A 372 -2.15 -22.66 -5.80
CA VAL A 372 -1.41 -22.88 -4.54
C VAL A 372 -0.89 -24.31 -4.46
N TYR A 373 0.41 -24.47 -4.22
CA TYR A 373 1.08 -25.76 -4.18
C TYR A 373 1.63 -26.08 -2.79
N LEU A 374 1.61 -27.35 -2.41
CA LEU A 374 2.34 -27.85 -1.25
C LEU A 374 3.84 -27.84 -1.57
N TRP A 375 4.64 -27.24 -0.71
CA TRP A 375 6.09 -27.17 -0.82
C TRP A 375 6.73 -27.42 0.55
N LYS A 376 7.35 -28.58 0.73
CA LYS A 376 7.76 -29.12 2.04
C LYS A 376 6.58 -29.13 3.02
N THR A 377 6.66 -28.31 4.08
CA THR A 377 5.67 -28.19 5.15
C THR A 377 4.77 -26.97 4.99
N GLN A 378 4.91 -26.22 3.89
CA GLN A 378 4.18 -24.97 3.65
C GLN A 378 3.42 -25.03 2.33
N ARG A 379 2.55 -24.05 2.11
CA ARG A 379 1.84 -23.82 0.86
C ARG A 379 2.31 -22.53 0.23
N TRP A 380 2.52 -22.55 -1.08
CA TRP A 380 3.07 -21.44 -1.84
C TRP A 380 2.19 -21.10 -3.03
N MET A 381 1.97 -19.81 -3.27
CA MET A 381 1.27 -19.30 -4.45
C MET A 381 2.19 -19.36 -5.66
N ASP A 382 1.67 -19.66 -6.86
CA ASP A 382 2.43 -19.57 -8.10
C ASP A 382 2.71 -18.11 -8.49
N PRO A 383 3.97 -17.62 -8.43
CA PRO A 383 4.29 -16.23 -8.75
C PRO A 383 4.08 -15.88 -10.23
N GLY A 384 4.00 -16.87 -11.12
CA GLY A 384 3.76 -16.69 -12.55
C GLY A 384 2.29 -16.51 -12.92
N LEU A 385 1.36 -16.83 -12.02
CA LEU A 385 -0.07 -16.67 -12.29
C LEU A 385 -0.52 -15.22 -12.12
N LYS A 386 -1.21 -14.70 -13.14
CA LYS A 386 -1.76 -13.33 -13.12
C LYS A 386 -2.66 -13.07 -11.90
N ILE A 387 -3.47 -14.03 -11.50
CA ILE A 387 -4.36 -13.89 -10.33
C ILE A 387 -3.57 -13.72 -9.02
N VAL A 388 -2.43 -14.40 -8.87
CA VAL A 388 -1.54 -14.27 -7.71
C VAL A 388 -0.87 -12.90 -7.72
N GLN A 389 -0.34 -12.46 -8.87
CA GLN A 389 0.26 -11.13 -9.03
C GLN A 389 -0.76 -10.00 -8.74
N ASP A 390 -1.97 -10.12 -9.29
CA ASP A 390 -3.03 -9.14 -9.05
C ASP A 390 -3.47 -9.12 -7.58
N ARG A 391 -3.58 -10.29 -6.94
CA ARG A 391 -3.93 -10.38 -5.52
C ARG A 391 -2.88 -9.71 -4.64
N ALA A 392 -1.61 -10.08 -4.78
CA ALA A 392 -0.53 -9.49 -4.01
C ALA A 392 -0.43 -7.97 -4.24
N TYR A 393 -0.57 -7.51 -5.49
CA TYR A 393 -0.59 -6.08 -5.81
C TYR A 393 -1.75 -5.35 -5.15
N ASN A 394 -2.97 -5.87 -5.30
CA ASN A 394 -4.17 -5.21 -4.76
C ASN A 394 -4.17 -5.17 -3.23
N VAL A 395 -3.69 -6.22 -2.57
CA VAL A 395 -3.59 -6.28 -1.10
C VAL A 395 -2.59 -5.23 -0.58
N ILE A 396 -1.41 -5.14 -1.19
CA ILE A 396 -0.41 -4.14 -0.79
C ILE A 396 -0.92 -2.72 -1.06
N LEU A 397 -1.51 -2.48 -2.24
CA LEU A 397 -2.02 -1.16 -2.60
C LEU A 397 -3.25 -0.73 -1.77
N ASP A 398 -4.05 -1.68 -1.30
CA ASP A 398 -5.13 -1.39 -0.35
C ASP A 398 -4.58 -0.81 0.96
N VAL A 399 -3.49 -1.38 1.48
CA VAL A 399 -2.83 -0.84 2.68
C VAL A 399 -2.26 0.55 2.41
N VAL A 400 -1.57 0.74 1.28
CA VAL A 400 -1.04 2.06 0.88
C VAL A 400 -2.16 3.10 0.85
N LYS A 401 -3.34 2.76 0.31
CA LYS A 401 -4.47 3.70 0.21
C LYS A 401 -5.06 4.05 1.58
N ARG A 402 -5.31 3.04 2.42
CA ARG A 402 -6.13 3.19 3.63
C ARG A 402 -5.36 3.60 4.88
N TYR A 403 -4.09 3.22 4.98
CA TYR A 403 -3.30 3.45 6.20
C TYR A 403 -2.24 4.53 5.99
N ASP A 404 -1.90 5.23 7.08
CA ASP A 404 -0.82 6.21 7.12
C ASP A 404 0.55 5.53 7.36
N VAL A 405 0.88 4.55 6.53
CA VAL A 405 2.19 3.88 6.58
C VAL A 405 3.27 4.81 6.03
N ASP A 406 4.49 4.68 6.54
CA ASP A 406 5.66 5.41 6.05
C ASP A 406 6.38 4.61 4.94
N GLY A 407 6.18 3.29 4.90
CA GLY A 407 6.75 2.43 3.88
C GLY A 407 6.02 1.11 3.68
N ILE A 408 6.35 0.45 2.57
CA ILE A 408 6.03 -0.94 2.25
C ILE A 408 7.33 -1.72 2.21
N HIS A 409 7.32 -2.89 2.83
CA HIS A 409 8.47 -3.78 2.90
C HIS A 409 8.14 -5.18 2.38
N LEU A 410 8.99 -5.74 1.53
CA LEU A 410 9.00 -7.17 1.22
C LEU A 410 10.25 -7.81 1.81
N ASP A 411 10.15 -9.06 2.25
CA ASP A 411 11.28 -9.87 2.68
C ASP A 411 11.89 -10.69 1.52
N ASP A 412 12.56 -11.79 1.84
CA ASP A 412 13.33 -12.62 0.91
C ASP A 412 12.51 -13.74 0.23
N TYR A 413 11.21 -13.87 0.54
CA TYR A 413 10.38 -14.96 0.05
C TYR A 413 9.70 -14.62 -1.29
N PHE A 414 10.38 -14.97 -2.38
CA PHE A 414 9.87 -14.89 -3.75
C PHE A 414 9.33 -16.26 -4.20
N TYR A 415 10.11 -17.02 -4.98
CA TYR A 415 9.92 -18.47 -5.03
C TYR A 415 10.44 -19.10 -3.73
N PRO A 416 9.91 -20.26 -3.32
CA PRO A 416 10.29 -20.87 -2.06
C PRO A 416 11.70 -21.45 -2.13
N TYR A 417 12.36 -21.56 -0.98
CA TYR A 417 13.64 -22.25 -0.85
C TYR A 417 13.59 -23.66 -1.45
N PRO A 418 14.61 -24.07 -2.23
CA PRO A 418 14.54 -25.28 -3.03
C PRO A 418 14.42 -26.56 -2.20
N ILE A 419 13.84 -27.58 -2.83
CA ILE A 419 13.95 -28.98 -2.42
C ILE A 419 14.92 -29.63 -3.42
N GLU A 420 15.91 -30.34 -2.93
CA GLU A 420 16.87 -31.04 -3.78
C GLU A 420 16.14 -31.97 -4.76
N GLY A 421 16.49 -31.88 -6.04
CA GLY A 421 15.90 -32.69 -7.11
C GLY A 421 14.45 -32.35 -7.50
N GLN A 422 13.83 -31.31 -6.93
CA GLN A 422 12.45 -30.93 -7.27
C GLN A 422 12.37 -29.50 -7.83
N SER A 423 11.69 -29.35 -8.97
CA SER A 423 11.31 -28.04 -9.51
C SER A 423 10.02 -27.57 -8.85
N PHE A 424 9.86 -26.25 -8.72
CA PHE A 424 8.58 -25.67 -8.32
C PHE A 424 7.50 -26.03 -9.36
N PRO A 425 6.28 -26.45 -8.94
CA PRO A 425 5.30 -27.07 -9.83
C PRO A 425 4.47 -26.05 -10.64
N ASP A 426 5.14 -25.12 -11.32
CA ASP A 426 4.54 -24.10 -12.20
C ASP A 426 4.56 -24.48 -13.70
N ASP A 427 4.79 -25.76 -14.02
CA ASP A 427 4.93 -26.25 -15.40
C ASP A 427 3.71 -25.93 -16.28
N LYS A 428 2.50 -25.99 -15.70
CA LYS A 428 1.25 -25.62 -16.39
C LYS A 428 1.24 -24.14 -16.77
N THR A 429 1.65 -23.29 -15.84
CA THR A 429 1.71 -21.83 -16.02
C THR A 429 2.78 -21.47 -17.05
N TYR A 430 3.95 -22.11 -16.97
CA TYR A 430 5.02 -21.92 -17.95
C TYR A 430 4.65 -22.42 -19.35
N ALA A 431 4.02 -23.59 -19.46
CA ALA A 431 3.54 -24.11 -20.75
C ALA A 431 2.53 -23.16 -21.40
N ALA A 432 1.60 -22.58 -20.63
CA ALA A 432 0.67 -21.58 -21.13
C ALA A 432 1.40 -20.32 -21.64
N TYR A 433 2.43 -19.85 -20.93
CA TYR A 433 3.28 -18.75 -21.38
C TYR A 433 3.99 -19.06 -22.70
N LYS A 434 4.58 -20.27 -22.84
CA LYS A 434 5.23 -20.72 -24.08
C LYS A 434 4.25 -20.83 -25.24
N ALA A 435 3.06 -21.38 -25.00
CA ALA A 435 1.99 -21.49 -26.00
C ALA A 435 1.49 -20.11 -26.49
N ALA A 436 1.54 -19.10 -25.63
CA ALA A 436 1.23 -17.71 -25.99
C ALA A 436 2.40 -16.97 -26.70
N GLY A 437 3.46 -17.68 -27.11
CA GLY A 437 4.60 -17.10 -27.83
C GLY A 437 5.77 -16.65 -26.94
N GLY A 438 5.76 -16.99 -25.65
CA GLY A 438 6.83 -16.66 -24.72
C GLY A 438 8.19 -17.25 -25.12
N THR A 439 9.26 -16.47 -25.02
CA THR A 439 10.62 -16.86 -25.47
C THR A 439 11.60 -17.14 -24.34
N LEU A 440 11.32 -16.68 -23.11
CA LEU A 440 12.24 -16.83 -21.98
C LEU A 440 12.44 -18.29 -21.56
N SER A 441 13.66 -18.61 -21.10
CA SER A 441 13.94 -19.85 -20.38
C SER A 441 13.10 -19.91 -19.09
N LEU A 442 12.88 -21.10 -18.52
CA LEU A 442 12.08 -21.22 -17.29
C LEU A 442 12.62 -20.33 -16.16
N GLY A 443 13.94 -20.33 -15.94
CA GLY A 443 14.55 -19.50 -14.90
C GLY A 443 14.44 -18.00 -15.18
N ASP A 444 14.63 -17.57 -16.43
CA ASP A 444 14.45 -16.15 -16.80
C ASP A 444 13.00 -15.71 -16.70
N TRP A 445 12.06 -16.59 -17.06
CA TRP A 445 10.62 -16.34 -16.93
C TRP A 445 10.20 -16.20 -15.47
N ARG A 446 10.68 -17.07 -14.58
CA ARG A 446 10.43 -16.96 -13.13
C ARG A 446 10.96 -15.64 -12.57
N ARG A 447 12.18 -15.24 -12.93
CA ARG A 447 12.74 -13.92 -12.57
C ARG A 447 11.93 -12.76 -13.13
N ASP A 448 11.51 -12.86 -14.39
CA ASP A 448 10.71 -11.83 -15.07
C ASP A 448 9.34 -11.63 -14.39
N ASN A 449 8.70 -12.70 -13.92
CA ASN A 449 7.46 -12.61 -13.14
C ASN A 449 7.65 -11.80 -11.84
N VAL A 450 8.74 -12.09 -11.11
CA VAL A 450 9.08 -11.35 -9.88
C VAL A 450 9.42 -9.89 -10.22
N ASN A 451 10.24 -9.66 -11.24
CA ASN A 451 10.65 -8.33 -11.70
C ASN A 451 9.45 -7.45 -12.05
N LYS A 452 8.50 -7.97 -12.84
CA LYS A 452 7.27 -7.28 -13.20
C LYS A 452 6.43 -6.92 -11.98
N MET A 453 6.36 -7.82 -11.00
CA MET A 453 5.63 -7.54 -9.76
C MET A 453 6.30 -6.44 -8.93
N VAL A 454 7.63 -6.46 -8.77
CA VAL A 454 8.41 -5.42 -8.07
C VAL A 454 8.25 -4.07 -8.77
N GLN A 455 8.42 -4.03 -10.09
CA GLN A 455 8.24 -2.80 -10.88
C GLN A 455 6.82 -2.24 -10.73
N ARG A 456 5.81 -3.11 -10.88
CA ARG A 456 4.40 -2.73 -10.77
C ARG A 456 4.08 -2.19 -9.37
N LEU A 457 4.59 -2.81 -8.32
CA LEU A 457 4.42 -2.31 -6.94
C LEU A 457 5.05 -0.94 -6.75
N TRP A 458 6.30 -0.74 -7.16
CA TRP A 458 6.96 0.55 -7.05
C TRP A 458 6.16 1.65 -7.75
N GLN A 459 5.76 1.42 -9.01
CA GLN A 459 4.94 2.37 -9.77
C GLN A 459 3.60 2.64 -9.09
N GLY A 460 2.91 1.58 -8.64
CA GLY A 460 1.62 1.69 -7.97
C GLY A 460 1.69 2.47 -6.66
N ILE A 461 2.69 2.18 -5.82
CA ILE A 461 2.93 2.87 -4.56
C ILE A 461 3.17 4.36 -4.83
N LYS A 462 4.11 4.67 -5.72
CA LYS A 462 4.48 6.06 -6.02
C LYS A 462 3.35 6.86 -6.65
N ALA A 463 2.52 6.23 -7.48
CA ALA A 463 1.32 6.85 -8.03
C ALA A 463 0.20 7.06 -6.99
N THR A 464 0.17 6.27 -5.93
CA THR A 464 -0.89 6.32 -4.91
C THR A 464 -0.54 7.28 -3.78
N LYS A 465 0.67 7.14 -3.21
CA LYS A 465 1.21 8.00 -2.16
C LYS A 465 2.73 8.10 -2.40
N PRO A 466 3.21 9.18 -3.06
CA PRO A 466 4.60 9.27 -3.47
C PRO A 466 5.53 9.16 -2.25
N ASP A 467 5.17 9.75 -1.12
CA ASP A 467 5.93 9.78 0.13
C ASP A 467 6.08 8.42 0.84
N VAL A 468 5.29 7.41 0.46
CA VAL A 468 5.44 6.04 0.99
C VAL A 468 6.67 5.39 0.36
N LYS A 469 7.61 4.97 1.20
CA LYS A 469 8.84 4.28 0.76
C LYS A 469 8.53 2.86 0.30
N PHE A 470 9.20 2.35 -0.72
CA PHE A 470 9.16 0.93 -1.07
C PHE A 470 10.54 0.30 -0.90
N GLY A 471 10.67 -0.73 -0.07
CA GLY A 471 11.93 -1.44 0.04
C GLY A 471 11.79 -2.94 0.18
N ILE A 472 12.89 -3.61 -0.10
CA ILE A 472 12.95 -5.07 -0.16
C ILE A 472 14.17 -5.54 0.62
N SER A 473 14.01 -6.58 1.44
CA SER A 473 15.06 -7.29 2.16
C SER A 473 15.35 -8.63 1.50
N PRO A 474 16.18 -8.66 0.43
CA PRO A 474 16.52 -9.91 -0.24
C PRO A 474 17.55 -10.70 0.59
N PHE A 475 17.73 -11.97 0.22
CA PHE A 475 18.86 -12.75 0.70
C PHE A 475 20.19 -12.00 0.50
N GLY A 476 21.07 -12.03 1.50
CA GLY A 476 22.27 -11.17 1.52
C GLY A 476 23.29 -11.49 0.43
N ILE A 477 23.32 -12.72 -0.07
CA ILE A 477 24.13 -13.15 -1.22
C ILE A 477 23.25 -13.11 -2.46
N TYR A 478 23.56 -12.22 -3.41
CA TYR A 478 22.88 -12.21 -4.71
C TYR A 478 23.14 -13.53 -5.45
N ARG A 479 24.42 -13.86 -5.65
CA ARG A 479 24.92 -15.11 -6.24
C ARG A 479 26.33 -15.45 -5.73
N PRO A 480 26.70 -16.73 -5.61
CA PRO A 480 28.08 -17.14 -5.36
C PRO A 480 29.05 -16.51 -6.37
N GLY A 481 30.22 -16.09 -5.88
CA GLY A 481 31.21 -15.35 -6.66
C GLY A 481 30.89 -13.88 -6.88
N GLN A 482 29.78 -13.35 -6.35
CA GLN A 482 29.42 -11.93 -6.42
C GLN A 482 29.13 -11.37 -5.01
N PRO A 483 30.14 -10.76 -4.35
CA PRO A 483 31.51 -10.50 -4.82
C PRO A 483 32.42 -11.75 -4.84
N ALA A 484 33.58 -11.64 -5.49
CA ALA A 484 34.55 -12.74 -5.60
C ALA A 484 34.92 -13.32 -4.22
N GLY A 485 35.02 -14.65 -4.13
CA GLY A 485 35.32 -15.36 -2.88
C GLY A 485 34.10 -15.70 -2.02
N ILE A 486 32.93 -15.11 -2.29
CA ILE A 486 31.69 -15.44 -1.56
C ILE A 486 31.07 -16.75 -2.07
N THR A 487 30.64 -17.60 -1.15
CA THR A 487 29.91 -18.85 -1.42
C THR A 487 28.62 -18.91 -0.62
N GLY A 488 27.63 -19.67 -1.08
CA GLY A 488 26.33 -19.81 -0.41
C GLY A 488 25.20 -20.06 -1.38
N LEU A 489 23.98 -19.69 -0.98
CA LEU A 489 22.78 -19.81 -1.82
C LEU A 489 22.86 -18.85 -3.02
N ASP A 490 22.54 -19.36 -4.22
CA ASP A 490 22.36 -18.54 -5.43
C ASP A 490 20.92 -18.03 -5.51
N ALA A 491 20.63 -16.93 -4.79
CA ALA A 491 19.28 -16.37 -4.69
C ALA A 491 18.68 -16.01 -6.06
N TYR A 492 19.50 -15.54 -7.00
CA TYR A 492 19.08 -15.27 -8.39
C TYR A 492 18.57 -16.51 -9.12
N ASN A 493 19.16 -17.69 -8.86
CA ASN A 493 18.80 -18.92 -9.54
C ASN A 493 17.73 -19.74 -8.82
N VAL A 494 17.71 -19.71 -7.49
CA VAL A 494 16.84 -20.62 -6.72
C VAL A 494 15.63 -19.94 -6.11
N LEU A 495 15.75 -18.65 -5.75
CA LEU A 495 14.62 -17.83 -5.30
C LEU A 495 14.06 -16.96 -6.43
N TYR A 496 14.76 -16.91 -7.57
CA TYR A 496 14.45 -16.08 -8.74
C TYR A 496 14.32 -14.58 -8.38
N ALA A 497 15.09 -14.16 -7.37
CA ALA A 497 15.17 -12.79 -6.89
C ALA A 497 16.30 -12.04 -7.60
N ASP A 498 15.98 -11.26 -8.63
CA ASP A 498 16.93 -10.42 -9.35
C ASP A 498 17.09 -9.04 -8.66
N SER A 499 17.55 -9.08 -7.41
CA SER A 499 17.67 -7.90 -6.55
C SER A 499 18.69 -6.89 -7.04
N LYS A 500 19.71 -7.33 -7.79
CA LYS A 500 20.62 -6.45 -8.52
C LYS A 500 19.85 -5.59 -9.51
N LYS A 501 18.99 -6.18 -10.35
CA LYS A 501 18.18 -5.43 -11.32
C LYS A 501 17.23 -4.45 -10.65
N TRP A 502 16.57 -4.82 -9.55
CA TRP A 502 15.65 -3.90 -8.86
C TRP A 502 16.35 -2.63 -8.38
N LEU A 503 17.60 -2.77 -7.91
CA LEU A 503 18.44 -1.68 -7.47
C LEU A 503 18.96 -0.84 -8.65
N GLU A 504 19.43 -1.49 -9.72
CA GLU A 504 19.97 -0.82 -10.92
C GLU A 504 18.90 -0.07 -11.73
N GLU A 505 17.66 -0.55 -11.69
CA GLU A 505 16.51 0.10 -12.33
C GLU A 505 15.82 1.12 -11.39
N GLY A 506 16.11 1.06 -10.09
CA GLY A 506 15.55 1.98 -9.10
C GLY A 506 14.07 1.71 -8.79
N TRP A 507 13.62 0.46 -8.93
CA TRP A 507 12.25 0.00 -8.61
C TRP A 507 12.04 -0.24 -7.11
N ILE A 508 12.83 0.43 -6.28
CA ILE A 508 12.81 0.48 -4.83
C ILE A 508 13.39 1.82 -4.40
N ASP A 509 13.01 2.29 -3.22
CA ASP A 509 13.63 3.43 -2.53
C ASP A 509 14.79 2.98 -1.63
N TYR A 510 14.73 1.74 -1.12
CA TYR A 510 15.82 1.14 -0.37
C TYR A 510 15.92 -0.37 -0.58
N ILE A 511 17.12 -0.90 -0.40
CA ILE A 511 17.41 -2.33 -0.30
C ILE A 511 17.95 -2.66 1.08
N ALA A 512 17.55 -3.80 1.64
CA ALA A 512 17.98 -4.25 2.95
C ALA A 512 18.56 -5.67 2.92
N PRO A 513 19.73 -5.90 2.30
CA PRO A 513 20.27 -7.26 2.16
C PRO A 513 20.47 -7.93 3.53
N GLN A 514 20.03 -9.18 3.66
CA GLN A 514 20.14 -9.96 4.89
C GLN A 514 21.56 -10.45 5.12
N LEU A 515 22.41 -9.59 5.69
CA LEU A 515 23.83 -9.85 6.01
C LEU A 515 23.94 -10.56 7.36
N TYR A 516 23.38 -11.76 7.45
CA TYR A 516 23.21 -12.47 8.72
C TYR A 516 24.46 -13.22 9.20
N TRP A 517 25.56 -13.11 8.48
CA TRP A 517 26.83 -13.75 8.83
C TRP A 517 27.69 -12.86 9.74
N ARG A 518 28.63 -13.49 10.42
CA ARG A 518 29.60 -12.79 11.26
C ARG A 518 30.69 -12.12 10.41
N THR A 519 31.31 -11.09 10.96
CA THR A 519 32.39 -10.31 10.33
C THR A 519 33.66 -11.12 10.13
N ASP A 520 33.83 -12.21 10.87
CA ASP A 520 34.98 -13.13 10.83
C ASP A 520 34.79 -14.33 9.89
N GLN A 521 33.68 -14.42 9.14
CA GLN A 521 33.41 -15.51 8.19
C GLN A 521 33.81 -15.12 6.75
N PRO A 522 34.93 -15.61 6.20
CA PRO A 522 35.42 -15.12 4.90
C PRO A 522 34.50 -15.49 3.73
N GLN A 523 33.93 -16.69 3.75
CA GLN A 523 33.06 -17.20 2.68
C GLN A 523 31.71 -16.49 2.59
N GLN A 524 31.30 -15.79 3.65
CA GLN A 524 30.11 -14.94 3.70
C GLN A 524 30.44 -13.60 4.36
N SER A 525 31.56 -13.00 3.95
CA SER A 525 32.11 -11.80 4.59
C SER A 525 31.11 -10.65 4.60
N TYR A 526 30.68 -10.25 5.80
CA TYR A 526 29.75 -9.13 6.03
C TYR A 526 30.21 -7.84 5.33
N SER A 527 31.48 -7.48 5.50
CA SER A 527 32.04 -6.24 4.94
C SER A 527 32.15 -6.28 3.42
N ALA A 528 32.54 -7.42 2.85
CA ALA A 528 32.63 -7.61 1.40
C ALA A 528 31.24 -7.55 0.76
N LEU A 529 30.25 -8.21 1.37
CA LEU A 529 28.87 -8.20 0.89
C LEU A 529 28.26 -6.80 0.94
N LEU A 530 28.39 -6.09 2.07
CA LEU A 530 27.88 -4.72 2.17
C LEU A 530 28.52 -3.80 1.12
N LYS A 531 29.84 -3.90 0.95
CA LYS A 531 30.57 -3.13 -0.08
C LYS A 531 30.08 -3.44 -1.49
N TRP A 532 29.77 -4.70 -1.77
CA TRP A 532 29.25 -5.07 -3.08
C TRP A 532 27.86 -4.45 -3.33
N TRP A 533 26.96 -4.50 -2.35
CA TRP A 533 25.62 -3.91 -2.45
C TRP A 533 25.65 -2.39 -2.66
N THR A 534 26.56 -1.68 -1.99
CA THR A 534 26.73 -0.24 -2.19
C THR A 534 27.36 0.10 -3.55
N GLN A 535 28.23 -0.77 -4.08
CA GLN A 535 28.89 -0.56 -5.39
C GLN A 535 27.96 -0.76 -6.59
N ILE A 536 27.03 -1.73 -6.55
CA ILE A 536 26.09 -1.99 -7.66
C ILE A 536 24.90 -1.01 -7.70
N ASN A 537 24.86 -0.06 -6.77
CA ASN A 537 23.76 0.88 -6.57
C ASN A 537 23.77 2.06 -7.55
N THR A 538 23.53 1.79 -8.84
CA THR A 538 23.63 2.80 -9.91
C THR A 538 22.58 3.91 -9.82
N LYS A 539 21.45 3.67 -9.13
CA LYS A 539 20.38 4.65 -8.91
C LYS A 539 20.45 5.35 -7.57
N GLN A 540 21.54 5.18 -6.81
CA GLN A 540 21.79 5.90 -5.57
C GLN A 540 20.64 5.73 -4.55
N ARG A 541 20.06 4.52 -4.47
CA ARG A 541 19.03 4.18 -3.48
C ARG A 541 19.65 3.92 -2.12
N HIS A 542 18.86 3.90 -1.06
CA HIS A 542 19.45 3.63 0.25
C HIS A 542 19.78 2.14 0.40
N VAL A 543 20.92 1.85 1.00
CA VAL A 543 21.30 0.50 1.44
C VAL A 543 21.24 0.48 2.97
N TYR A 544 20.44 -0.43 3.52
CA TYR A 544 20.36 -0.66 4.97
C TYR A 544 20.82 -2.08 5.27
N ALA A 545 21.85 -2.28 6.08
CA ALA A 545 22.29 -3.64 6.36
C ALA A 545 21.24 -4.40 7.20
N GLY A 546 20.78 -5.55 6.71
CA GLY A 546 19.96 -6.47 7.49
C GLY A 546 20.85 -7.29 8.42
N ASN A 547 20.69 -7.12 9.73
CA ASN A 547 21.52 -7.75 10.75
C ASN A 547 20.72 -8.79 11.53
N ASN A 548 21.30 -9.95 11.78
CA ASN A 548 20.71 -10.94 12.68
C ASN A 548 21.37 -10.83 14.07
N LEU A 549 20.56 -10.61 15.09
CA LEU A 549 20.88 -10.55 16.51
C LEU A 549 20.93 -11.94 17.15
N THR A 550 20.61 -13.00 16.41
CA THR A 550 20.78 -14.39 16.83
C THR A 550 21.86 -15.10 16.02
N GLU A 551 22.41 -16.15 16.61
CA GLU A 551 23.25 -17.15 15.95
C GLU A 551 22.37 -18.27 15.37
N PRO A 552 22.87 -19.10 14.43
CA PRO A 552 22.13 -20.25 13.91
C PRO A 552 21.64 -21.25 14.99
N SER A 553 22.24 -21.22 16.18
CA SER A 553 21.81 -21.99 17.36
C SER A 553 20.60 -21.38 18.10
N ASN A 554 20.01 -20.31 17.58
CA ASN A 554 18.98 -19.48 18.22
C ASN A 554 19.39 -18.78 19.52
N LYS A 555 20.68 -18.84 19.90
CA LYS A 555 21.21 -18.01 20.98
C LYS A 555 21.42 -16.59 20.47
N SER A 556 21.26 -15.60 21.33
CA SER A 556 21.60 -14.22 21.00
C SER A 556 23.08 -14.10 20.63
N ARG A 557 23.37 -13.31 19.60
CA ARG A 557 24.71 -12.98 19.14
C ARG A 557 25.42 -12.12 20.19
N GLU A 558 26.75 -12.18 20.18
CA GLU A 558 27.57 -11.35 21.06
C GLU A 558 27.40 -9.86 20.73
N SER A 559 27.19 -9.01 21.73
CA SER A 559 27.01 -7.57 21.53
C SER A 559 28.22 -6.89 20.87
N GLY A 560 29.43 -7.42 21.08
CA GLY A 560 30.65 -6.95 20.41
C GLY A 560 30.67 -7.21 18.90
N GLU A 561 29.99 -8.27 18.43
CA GLU A 561 29.85 -8.54 17.00
C GLU A 561 28.85 -7.57 16.35
N ILE A 562 27.74 -7.27 17.03
CA ILE A 562 26.76 -6.27 16.58
C ILE A 562 27.40 -4.87 16.50
N GLU A 563 28.23 -4.51 17.48
CA GLU A 563 29.01 -3.27 17.46
C GLU A 563 29.89 -3.17 16.21
N LYS A 564 30.66 -4.24 15.88
CA LYS A 564 31.48 -4.27 14.66
C LYS A 564 30.64 -4.10 13.39
N GLN A 565 29.49 -4.77 13.30
CA GLN A 565 28.61 -4.69 12.13
C GLN A 565 28.06 -3.28 11.91
N VAL A 566 27.66 -2.58 12.97
CA VAL A 566 27.22 -1.18 12.92
C VAL A 566 28.36 -0.24 12.54
N ILE A 567 29.57 -0.44 13.08
CA ILE A 567 30.76 0.34 12.72
C ILE A 567 31.10 0.17 11.23
N ILE A 568 31.07 -1.07 10.73
CA ILE A 568 31.31 -1.37 9.31
C ILE A 568 30.26 -0.68 8.44
N SER A 569 28.98 -0.78 8.80
CA SER A 569 27.87 -0.13 8.09
C SER A 569 28.08 1.39 7.97
N ARG A 570 28.43 2.05 9.08
CA ARG A 570 28.69 3.50 9.12
C ARG A 570 29.93 3.91 8.32
N SER A 571 30.97 3.09 8.28
CA SER A 571 32.16 3.41 7.47
C SER A 571 31.87 3.48 5.97
N GLN A 572 30.74 2.93 5.52
CA GLN A 572 30.26 3.00 4.13
C GLN A 572 29.14 4.04 3.91
N ALA A 573 28.88 4.94 4.86
CA ALA A 573 27.83 5.95 4.72
C ALA A 573 28.00 6.84 3.48
N GLY A 574 29.24 7.15 3.10
CA GLY A 574 29.55 7.87 1.86
C GLY A 574 29.21 7.13 0.56
N GLN A 575 28.86 5.83 0.65
CA GLN A 575 28.39 4.98 -0.45
C GLN A 575 26.93 4.56 -0.23
N LEU A 576 26.17 5.35 0.53
CA LEU A 576 24.75 5.16 0.82
C LEU A 576 24.40 3.93 1.66
N SER A 577 25.35 3.39 2.43
CA SER A 577 25.03 2.52 3.58
C SER A 577 24.53 3.38 4.73
N LEU A 578 23.23 3.67 4.74
CA LEU A 578 22.63 4.74 5.56
C LEU A 578 21.83 4.21 6.75
N GLY A 579 22.07 2.97 7.18
CA GLY A 579 21.37 2.41 8.32
C GLY A 579 21.44 0.90 8.44
N ASN A 580 20.66 0.39 9.38
CA ASN A 580 20.57 -1.02 9.72
C ASN A 580 19.12 -1.39 10.06
N ILE A 581 18.75 -2.63 9.74
CA ILE A 581 17.49 -3.26 10.20
C ILE A 581 17.85 -4.53 10.96
N PHE A 582 17.31 -4.72 12.17
CA PHE A 582 17.69 -5.83 13.04
C PHE A 582 16.58 -6.87 13.16
N PHE A 583 16.98 -8.13 12.99
CA PHE A 583 16.18 -9.33 13.22
C PHE A 583 16.80 -10.09 14.40
N ASN A 584 16.10 -10.62 15.39
CA ASN A 584 14.69 -10.43 15.72
C ASN A 584 14.54 -9.38 16.83
N LEU A 585 13.33 -8.84 16.98
CA LEU A 585 13.06 -7.80 17.97
C LEU A 585 13.15 -8.33 19.40
N GLY A 586 12.81 -9.60 19.64
CA GLY A 586 12.90 -10.26 20.95
C GLY A 586 14.22 -10.03 21.69
N VAL A 587 15.36 -10.10 20.99
CA VAL A 587 16.69 -9.86 21.59
C VAL A 587 16.84 -8.43 22.11
N LEU A 588 16.26 -7.43 21.44
CA LEU A 588 16.27 -6.04 21.88
C LEU A 588 15.34 -5.81 23.07
N THR A 589 14.16 -6.45 23.09
CA THR A 589 13.20 -6.30 24.18
C THR A 589 13.69 -6.97 25.46
N GLU A 590 14.30 -8.15 25.35
CA GLU A 590 14.87 -8.92 26.47
C GLU A 590 16.24 -8.42 26.93
N ASN A 591 16.90 -7.56 26.14
CA ASN A 591 18.28 -7.12 26.36
C ASN A 591 19.27 -8.29 26.48
N SER A 592 19.07 -9.34 25.69
CA SER A 592 19.92 -10.52 25.72
C SER A 592 21.35 -10.13 25.33
N GLN A 593 22.35 -10.65 26.06
CA GLN A 593 23.78 -10.31 25.88
C GLN A 593 24.12 -8.80 26.05
N GLY A 594 23.25 -8.02 26.69
CA GLY A 594 23.45 -6.58 26.88
C GLY A 594 23.35 -5.76 25.59
N ILE A 595 22.72 -6.30 24.54
CA ILE A 595 22.62 -5.64 23.24
C ILE A 595 21.85 -4.33 23.31
N ALA A 596 20.73 -4.27 24.04
CA ALA A 596 19.95 -3.05 24.17
C ALA A 596 20.74 -1.97 24.93
N ASP A 597 21.47 -2.34 25.98
CA ASP A 597 22.34 -1.41 26.71
C ASP A 597 23.47 -0.86 25.83
N LYS A 598 24.03 -1.72 24.96
CA LYS A 598 25.04 -1.32 23.97
C LYS A 598 24.47 -0.31 22.96
N PHE A 599 23.23 -0.50 22.50
CA PHE A 599 22.55 0.50 21.67
C PHE A 599 22.35 1.82 22.41
N GLN A 600 21.86 1.77 23.64
CA GLN A 600 21.55 2.98 24.40
C GLN A 600 22.81 3.78 24.78
N SER A 601 23.89 3.11 25.18
CA SER A 601 25.11 3.75 25.68
C SER A 601 26.08 4.17 24.58
N LEU A 602 26.18 3.38 23.49
CA LEU A 602 27.24 3.53 22.50
C LEU A 602 26.72 3.73 21.08
N LEU A 603 25.90 2.82 20.57
CA LEU A 603 25.61 2.78 19.13
C LEU A 603 24.60 3.85 18.72
N TYR A 604 23.48 3.96 19.43
CA TYR A 604 22.37 4.88 19.19
C TYR A 604 22.13 5.82 20.38
N ASN A 605 23.20 6.28 21.03
CA ASN A 605 23.13 7.18 22.19
C ASN A 605 22.68 8.62 21.88
N LYS A 606 22.38 8.92 20.61
CA LYS A 606 21.83 10.21 20.16
C LYS A 606 20.64 9.97 19.21
N PRO A 607 19.61 10.83 19.25
CA PRO A 607 18.53 10.83 18.26
C PRO A 607 19.07 11.03 16.84
N ALA A 608 18.40 10.45 15.86
CA ALA A 608 18.69 10.67 14.44
C ALA A 608 17.41 10.63 13.61
N LEU A 609 17.27 11.56 12.67
CA LEU A 609 16.27 11.46 11.61
C LEU A 609 16.68 10.35 10.62
N PRO A 610 15.71 9.72 9.96
CA PRO A 610 16.01 8.89 8.80
C PRO A 610 16.66 9.72 7.68
N PRO A 611 17.35 9.06 6.73
CA PRO A 611 17.92 9.72 5.56
C PRO A 611 16.83 10.35 4.68
N THR A 612 17.14 11.47 4.03
CA THR A 612 16.22 12.12 3.07
C THR A 612 16.11 11.32 1.79
N LEU A 613 15.04 11.52 0.99
CA LEU A 613 14.87 10.89 -0.32
C LEU A 613 15.10 11.91 -1.45
N PRO A 614 16.37 12.24 -1.78
CA PRO A 614 16.70 13.34 -2.69
C PRO A 614 16.25 13.11 -4.14
N TRP A 615 15.98 11.86 -4.55
CA TRP A 615 15.43 11.57 -5.88
C TRP A 615 13.93 11.83 -5.98
N GLN A 616 13.28 12.21 -4.89
CA GLN A 616 11.84 12.42 -4.84
C GLN A 616 11.47 13.88 -4.57
N ASP A 617 11.94 14.45 -3.47
CA ASP A 617 11.78 15.87 -3.16
C ASP A 617 12.90 16.30 -2.20
N THR A 618 13.47 17.48 -2.45
CA THR A 618 14.53 18.09 -1.64
C THR A 618 14.07 19.40 -0.99
N THR A 619 12.81 19.79 -1.17
CA THR A 619 12.27 21.05 -0.69
C THR A 619 11.92 20.90 0.79
N PRO A 620 12.62 21.58 1.71
CA PRO A 620 12.25 21.51 3.11
C PRO A 620 10.94 22.27 3.39
N PRO A 621 10.20 21.89 4.44
CA PRO A 621 9.03 22.65 4.87
C PRO A 621 9.44 24.05 5.37
N PRO A 622 8.51 25.01 5.51
CA PRO A 622 8.82 26.28 6.14
C PRO A 622 9.30 26.13 7.60
N PRO A 623 10.20 27.00 8.08
CA PRO A 623 10.63 27.00 9.47
C PRO A 623 9.47 27.34 10.43
N PRO A 624 9.50 26.86 11.68
CA PRO A 624 8.49 27.20 12.68
C PRO A 624 8.49 28.70 12.98
N THR A 625 7.32 29.22 13.32
CA THR A 625 7.09 30.63 13.63
C THR A 625 6.65 30.80 15.08
N GLY A 626 6.62 32.05 15.57
CA GLY A 626 6.07 32.36 16.90
C GLY A 626 6.79 31.67 18.05
N LEU A 627 8.11 31.47 17.95
CA LEU A 627 8.91 30.88 19.04
C LEU A 627 8.85 31.77 20.27
N GLN A 628 8.49 31.19 21.41
CA GLN A 628 8.40 31.86 22.70
C GLN A 628 9.01 30.98 23.79
N VAL A 629 9.49 31.60 24.86
CA VAL A 629 9.97 30.92 26.07
C VAL A 629 9.26 31.48 27.29
N ASN A 630 8.71 30.59 28.12
CA ASN A 630 8.16 30.93 29.43
C ASN A 630 8.56 29.84 30.42
N ASN A 631 9.27 30.19 31.51
CA ASN A 631 9.74 29.25 32.53
C ASN A 631 10.45 28.01 31.91
N ARG A 632 11.39 28.25 30.99
CA ARG A 632 12.13 27.23 30.23
C ARG A 632 11.27 26.27 29.38
N LYS A 633 9.99 26.59 29.18
CA LYS A 633 9.12 25.93 28.20
C LYS A 633 9.16 26.74 26.91
N LEU A 634 9.73 26.15 25.87
CA LEU A 634 9.65 26.66 24.50
C LEU A 634 8.30 26.29 23.90
N SER A 635 7.72 27.19 23.11
CA SER A 635 6.53 26.92 22.30
C SER A 635 6.68 27.58 20.92
N TRP A 636 6.07 26.99 19.90
CA TRP A 636 6.12 27.47 18.52
C TRP A 636 4.84 27.15 17.77
N GLN A 637 4.71 27.68 16.56
CA GLN A 637 3.65 27.36 15.61
C GLN A 637 4.25 26.81 14.31
N PRO A 638 3.50 25.99 13.56
CA PRO A 638 3.87 25.66 12.19
C PRO A 638 4.11 26.89 11.33
N GLY A 639 5.03 26.77 10.36
CA GLY A 639 5.32 27.85 9.42
C GLY A 639 4.21 28.05 8.38
N ASP A 640 3.45 27.00 8.10
CA ASP A 640 2.31 26.99 7.18
C ASP A 640 1.31 25.88 7.56
N ASN A 641 0.38 25.57 6.64
CA ASN A 641 -0.61 24.51 6.79
C ASN A 641 -0.14 23.15 6.22
N GLN A 642 1.11 23.01 5.80
CA GLN A 642 1.61 21.74 5.28
C GLN A 642 1.81 20.73 6.43
N PRO A 643 1.62 19.43 6.17
CA PRO A 643 1.85 18.41 7.19
C PRO A 643 3.31 18.38 7.65
N VAL A 644 3.51 18.59 8.95
CA VAL A 644 4.81 18.36 9.61
C VAL A 644 4.83 16.92 10.12
N ARG A 645 5.92 16.19 9.87
CA ARG A 645 6.15 14.84 10.41
C ARG A 645 6.69 14.92 11.84
N SER A 646 7.69 15.78 12.04
CA SER A 646 8.35 15.93 13.33
C SER A 646 9.00 17.29 13.49
N TRP A 647 9.38 17.60 14.72
CA TRP A 647 10.17 18.78 15.07
C TRP A 647 11.51 18.33 15.62
N THR A 648 12.58 18.99 15.19
CA THR A 648 13.91 18.80 15.77
C THR A 648 14.25 19.97 16.68
N LEU A 649 14.75 19.66 17.88
CA LEU A 649 15.23 20.64 18.84
C LEU A 649 16.74 20.49 18.98
N TYR A 650 17.47 21.55 18.63
CA TYR A 650 18.92 21.64 18.78
C TYR A 650 19.29 22.56 19.94
N ARG A 651 20.48 22.32 20.48
CA ARG A 651 21.15 23.24 21.40
C ARG A 651 22.53 23.58 20.88
N LEU A 652 22.91 24.85 20.99
CA LEU A 652 24.25 25.32 20.69
C LEU A 652 25.21 25.01 21.84
N SER A 653 26.32 24.33 21.52
CA SER A 653 27.43 24.07 22.44
C SER A 653 28.74 24.45 21.73
N GLY A 654 29.42 25.48 22.23
CA GLY A 654 30.49 26.14 21.46
C GLY A 654 29.92 26.67 20.14
N ASP A 655 30.50 26.26 19.01
CA ASP A 655 30.02 26.64 17.67
C ASP A 655 29.17 25.55 16.99
N THR A 656 28.81 24.48 17.72
CA THR A 656 28.11 23.31 17.14
C THR A 656 26.68 23.20 17.65
N TRP A 657 25.74 23.12 16.71
CA TRP A 657 24.34 22.76 16.99
C TRP A 657 24.20 21.25 17.10
N THR A 658 23.80 20.76 18.27
CA THR A 658 23.60 19.32 18.51
C THR A 658 22.13 19.02 18.73
N ILE A 659 21.59 18.06 17.99
CA ILE A 659 20.21 17.59 18.15
C ILE A 659 20.03 17.03 19.56
N GLN A 660 19.03 17.52 20.27
CA GLN A 660 18.69 17.09 21.62
C GLN A 660 17.49 16.14 21.59
N ARG A 661 16.48 16.47 20.78
CA ARG A 661 15.21 15.74 20.73
C ARG A 661 14.62 15.79 19.33
N ILE A 662 13.92 14.71 18.97
CA ILE A 662 12.98 14.69 17.85
C ILE A 662 11.59 14.50 18.45
N LEU A 663 10.65 15.39 18.12
CA LEU A 663 9.32 15.47 18.69
C LEU A 663 8.29 15.14 17.61
N SER A 664 7.20 14.49 17.99
CA SER A 664 6.12 14.16 17.05
C SER A 664 5.43 15.41 16.50
N ALA A 665 4.81 15.30 15.33
CA ALA A 665 4.09 16.36 14.63
C ALA A 665 3.19 17.24 15.53
N GLY A 666 2.42 16.60 16.42
CA GLY A 666 1.46 17.29 17.31
C GLY A 666 2.09 18.01 18.51
N THR A 667 3.41 17.92 18.70
CA THR A 667 4.11 18.54 19.82
C THR A 667 4.68 19.90 19.42
N THR A 668 4.03 20.98 19.82
CA THR A 668 4.45 22.37 19.54
C THR A 668 5.09 23.07 20.73
N PHE A 669 5.61 22.29 21.68
CA PHE A 669 6.32 22.79 22.85
C PHE A 669 7.40 21.82 23.34
N ALA A 670 8.40 22.33 24.04
CA ALA A 670 9.41 21.52 24.72
C ALA A 670 9.94 22.23 25.96
N THR A 671 10.06 21.51 27.07
CA THR A 671 10.78 22.01 28.25
C THR A 671 12.26 21.67 28.13
N VAL A 672 13.12 22.65 28.37
CA VAL A 672 14.59 22.48 28.40
C VAL A 672 15.12 22.69 29.82
N GLN A 673 16.19 21.99 30.16
CA GLN A 673 16.74 22.02 31.52
C GLN A 673 17.82 23.09 31.70
N GLN A 674 18.56 23.40 30.64
CA GLN A 674 19.74 24.25 30.69
C GLN A 674 19.50 25.56 29.95
N ALA A 675 20.08 26.65 30.46
CA ALA A 675 20.16 27.90 29.72
C ALA A 675 21.00 27.71 28.43
N GLY A 676 20.78 28.58 27.45
CA GLY A 676 21.52 28.62 26.20
C GLY A 676 20.66 28.91 24.98
N SER A 677 21.29 28.85 23.81
CA SER A 677 20.61 29.03 22.52
C SER A 677 20.11 27.69 21.98
N TYR A 678 18.84 27.69 21.56
CA TYR A 678 18.12 26.56 21.00
C TYR A 678 17.66 26.90 19.58
N ALA A 679 17.51 25.89 18.74
CA ALA A 679 16.92 26.02 17.42
C ALA A 679 15.85 24.96 17.21
N VAL A 680 14.71 25.34 16.66
CA VAL A 680 13.61 24.42 16.32
C VAL A 680 13.47 24.36 14.81
N CYS A 681 13.44 23.16 14.23
CA CYS A 681 13.20 22.96 12.80
C CYS A 681 11.95 22.11 12.57
N ALA A 682 11.30 22.31 11.44
CA ALA A 682 10.23 21.48 10.93
C ALA A 682 10.80 20.39 10.03
N VAL A 683 10.24 19.19 10.08
CA VAL A 683 10.66 18.05 9.25
C VAL A 683 9.43 17.47 8.56
N ASP A 684 9.52 17.24 7.25
CA ASP A 684 8.46 16.60 6.46
C ASP A 684 8.54 15.07 6.49
N ARG A 685 7.65 14.39 5.77
CA ARG A 685 7.60 12.90 5.69
C ARG A 685 8.76 12.29 4.91
N LEU A 686 9.45 13.06 4.10
CA LEU A 686 10.66 12.66 3.37
C LEU A 686 11.95 13.01 4.14
N ALA A 687 11.80 13.41 5.40
CA ALA A 687 12.84 13.82 6.31
C ALA A 687 13.58 15.12 5.90
N ASN A 688 13.07 15.89 4.95
CA ASN A 688 13.62 17.21 4.65
C ASN A 688 13.40 18.12 5.85
N GLU A 689 14.46 18.80 6.28
CA GLU A 689 14.48 19.63 7.48
C GLU A 689 14.65 21.10 7.10
N SER A 690 13.83 21.95 7.69
CA SER A 690 13.90 23.40 7.50
C SER A 690 15.13 24.01 8.17
N VAL A 691 15.42 25.28 7.89
CA VAL A 691 16.36 26.04 8.72
C VAL A 691 15.79 26.16 10.15
N GLY A 692 16.66 26.16 11.15
CA GLY A 692 16.24 26.25 12.54
C GLY A 692 15.92 27.68 12.94
N THR A 693 14.74 27.91 13.54
CA THR A 693 14.41 29.19 14.17
C THR A 693 15.05 29.24 15.56
N VAL A 694 15.87 30.27 15.82
CA VAL A 694 16.71 30.35 17.03
C VAL A 694 15.98 31.09 18.16
N ILE A 695 16.13 30.60 19.38
CA ILE A 695 15.68 31.26 20.62
C ILE A 695 16.69 31.06 21.75
N THR A 696 16.89 32.08 22.58
CA THR A 696 17.73 31.98 23.78
C THR A 696 16.86 31.75 25.01
N VAL A 697 17.25 30.78 25.84
CA VAL A 697 16.61 30.45 27.11
C VAL A 697 17.55 30.84 28.25
N SER A 698 17.06 31.66 29.17
CA SER A 698 17.77 32.10 30.39
C SER A 698 17.69 31.12 31.55
#